data_AF-A0AAX3M126-F1
#
_entry.id   AF-A0AAX3M126-F1
#
_cell.length_a   1.000
_cell.length_b   1.000
_cell.length_c   1.000
_cell.angle_alpha   90.00
_cell.angle_beta   90.00
_cell.angle_gamma   90.00
#
_symmetry.space_group_name_H-M   'P 1'
#
loop_
_entity.id
_entity.type
_entity.pdbx_description
1 polymer ?
#
loop_
_entity_poly.entity_id
_entity_poly.type
_entity_poly.pdbx_seq_one_letter_code
_entity_poly.pdbx_strand_id
1 'polypeptide(L)'
;MIWNEISTKNRRYFAYCLLILITFNIIFSVDLGSKKAMAADAVTPLNFYKDTSENTTEANYRYFVGMMYYDMWKGSTWVHDKAPYRGDDGLAEQDYRFTFPNRTIKSIEVSLYKYNSQNAIYFEASRTEKPPEGSTLWPNYSRAISDETPDKALNYTKNGIGTDTAIIPVDVNIKLNAPKAENITYSCTNQCGPDTEGYRIYIPVLFKIDLNANLNVYYKTKDGKSLNDIFPPRIEEMKPGTEYVFTHPENPEYKYVGYKKSTTGEDPAGGIITGDPPKFKYSGSFEKYIAYQYYDVISDPCELDPDADECTVPTEPPKEDSLCEYTILPPSVKTTTNKSLLDPQAQGHILADDNTNDRHFDATRAIPTSEHLYANAWGYNYLFQHTFDNMDGQVEYKCKVKVVYKLKWKEKRGSGDNERWVSKSDTDTKTYNFSYTRDYDYWKIKVLEVLGLDQATMSNYALPGGKVSIPTTGYTLPNVELEHSDKVEDHVKPDDDIPVKYSPPTLDGGKQGRPRIPNDESKLKNIAEGNTDDAEVRNDAIQFSFEGKDTEVMNGEWILKTAPTPKEIPVPRQIRSFKDSSEKVLYVGSQLISPKLINKANTIATGTIYYKMLEQHVQGSGDQNFPITGINTVTVHTPVVNYSLVSDDQKHNQKTTPDLYSSALILDRPFSVRIPTTGQHITYPGYGHRDYAKYVRTKQVQFPFDVYNKEQTTFIPKNTWVDVPVKQLDTFFFLPVWVDEGKYQILFRTIAENAPTSFTVQHNANVTLDNHVAVESVPVDVIGRVYDFHITDIADYNWQIVFRPWENIDVPDQASYWVGANGIDGAPRGNNTPYVLPVRQGSHPFYRNLAVKTGYHFKFDLKTKGNMFGAQDSIRITPTFSYVPREGGTPFPVDLYYSTATENLIKIGSPQDKVQRYTILNDPLRNVPDDELKNTALYMYDLLLQQTHFSQQNKPMQSNTSGANESKAISANAPDAAIWKVILERAATSLWQNLTGISWEITAEQLQSIAQKMDNPNEASSFNGFSTISSSASPVENNIISPNNAEEAIQMFQKVSRTRKVNVGTFTQLLLTQPLRTLIGPQTNLPEGNDTMRSLAAVQKWYGEYSLPADVLVVKQGTALEQFTGSTNTNRKHTTADPSIDNNIQHNPAYSSAKGLDEHSSVFLKDGYIVVNFNIETIQNNDLEKPHLQYINAPLMNQWQLEGFQKQVVDPWGFEFQLKDGDVLFYHANKGSRSDFQSSVTH
;
A
#
# COMPACT_ATOMS: atom_id res chain seq x y z
N MET A 1 15.78 2.44 -67.38
CA MET A 1 15.51 3.47 -68.39
C MET A 1 16.07 4.78 -67.86
N ILE A 2 17.08 5.31 -68.54
CA ILE A 2 17.54 6.70 -68.58
C ILE A 2 18.14 7.30 -67.29
N TRP A 3 19.48 7.31 -67.31
CA TRP A 3 20.43 8.25 -66.70
C TRP A 3 20.19 9.71 -67.12
N ASN A 4 20.50 10.66 -66.22
CA ASN A 4 21.28 11.91 -66.42
C ASN A 4 21.04 12.84 -65.22
N GLU A 5 21.93 13.71 -64.73
CA GLU A 5 23.35 14.05 -64.87
C GLU A 5 23.56 15.08 -63.73
N ILE A 6 24.51 14.89 -62.82
CA ILE A 6 25.81 15.56 -62.79
C ILE A 6 25.74 17.08 -63.07
N SER A 7 25.93 17.89 -62.02
CA SER A 7 26.67 19.15 -62.13
C SER A 7 27.49 19.41 -60.85
N THR A 8 28.78 19.55 -61.09
CA THR A 8 29.91 19.53 -60.16
C THR A 8 30.48 20.94 -59.99
N LYS A 9 30.94 21.27 -58.78
CA LYS A 9 32.17 22.06 -58.51
C LYS A 9 32.46 22.06 -57.01
N ASN A 10 33.25 21.11 -56.51
CA ASN A 10 34.72 21.13 -56.36
C ASN A 10 35.28 22.01 -55.23
N ARG A 11 35.91 21.29 -54.27
CA ARG A 11 37.24 21.54 -53.69
C ARG A 11 37.38 22.67 -52.67
N ARG A 12 37.27 22.30 -51.40
CA ARG A 12 38.40 21.97 -50.49
C ARG A 12 37.87 21.92 -49.06
N TYR A 13 37.77 20.74 -48.46
CA TYR A 13 38.13 20.45 -47.06
C TYR A 13 38.08 18.92 -46.87
N PHE A 14 39.07 18.25 -47.45
CA PHE A 14 39.34 16.83 -47.27
C PHE A 14 40.12 16.60 -45.95
N ALA A 15 39.67 17.23 -44.86
CA ALA A 15 40.43 17.26 -43.59
C ALA A 15 39.57 17.28 -42.31
N TYR A 16 38.23 17.19 -42.36
CA TYR A 16 37.40 17.30 -41.13
C TYR A 16 36.13 16.41 -41.11
N CYS A 17 36.16 15.24 -41.77
CA CYS A 17 35.04 14.27 -41.73
C CYS A 17 35.42 12.89 -41.16
N LEU A 18 36.46 12.83 -40.32
CA LEU A 18 36.78 11.62 -39.54
C LEU A 18 36.71 11.82 -38.01
N LEU A 19 36.17 12.94 -37.53
CA LEU A 19 35.86 13.16 -36.12
C LEU A 19 34.59 14.00 -36.04
N ILE A 20 33.67 13.65 -35.12
CA ILE A 20 32.34 14.25 -34.87
C ILE A 20 31.19 13.57 -35.64
N LEU A 21 30.92 12.33 -35.23
CA LEU A 21 29.62 11.65 -35.35
C LEU A 21 29.06 11.53 -33.92
N ILE A 22 28.86 12.66 -33.24
CA ILE A 22 28.23 12.75 -31.92
C ILE A 22 27.36 14.02 -31.88
N THR A 23 26.12 13.86 -31.43
CA THR A 23 25.06 14.84 -31.07
C THR A 23 23.92 15.12 -32.06
N PHE A 24 22.74 14.63 -31.61
CA PHE A 24 21.38 15.17 -31.74
C PHE A 24 20.58 15.02 -33.05
N ASN A 25 19.52 14.20 -32.95
CA ASN A 25 18.22 14.42 -33.60
C ASN A 25 17.09 14.17 -32.57
N ILE A 26 16.11 15.07 -32.53
CA ILE A 26 14.89 15.04 -31.71
C ILE A 26 13.66 15.33 -32.61
N ILE A 27 12.76 14.33 -32.67
CA ILE A 27 11.28 14.29 -32.60
C ILE A 27 10.35 14.68 -33.80
N PHE A 28 9.37 13.77 -33.98
CA PHE A 28 7.99 13.78 -34.55
C PHE A 28 7.83 13.08 -35.92
N SER A 29 6.91 12.14 -36.19
CA SER A 29 6.01 11.25 -35.41
C SER A 29 5.23 10.37 -36.43
N VAL A 30 5.05 9.06 -36.20
CA VAL A 30 3.76 8.32 -36.28
C VAL A 30 3.90 6.87 -35.79
N ASP A 31 2.77 6.36 -35.30
CA ASP A 31 2.54 5.34 -34.28
C ASP A 31 2.28 3.91 -34.82
N LEU A 32 2.23 2.96 -33.88
CA LEU A 32 1.57 1.65 -33.82
C LEU A 32 2.45 0.39 -33.91
N GLY A 33 2.62 -0.24 -32.74
CA GLY A 33 2.78 -1.69 -32.63
C GLY A 33 3.98 -2.17 -31.81
N SER A 34 3.73 -2.41 -30.52
CA SER A 34 4.36 -3.44 -29.69
C SER A 34 5.82 -3.84 -29.98
N LYS A 35 6.75 -3.46 -29.09
CA LYS A 35 7.72 -4.36 -28.42
C LYS A 35 8.60 -3.55 -27.46
N LYS A 36 8.54 -3.89 -26.18
CA LYS A 36 9.57 -3.57 -25.19
C LYS A 36 10.90 -4.15 -25.71
N ALA A 37 11.97 -3.38 -25.68
CA ALA A 37 13.33 -3.91 -25.60
C ALA A 37 13.87 -3.50 -24.23
N MET A 38 13.72 -4.39 -23.25
CA MET A 38 14.52 -4.42 -22.03
C MET A 38 15.88 -5.01 -22.42
N ALA A 39 16.98 -4.33 -22.11
CA ALA A 39 18.31 -4.94 -22.10
C ALA A 39 18.72 -5.12 -20.63
N ALA A 40 19.18 -6.32 -20.30
CA ALA A 40 19.14 -6.96 -18.99
C ALA A 40 20.23 -6.49 -18.01
N ASP A 41 19.86 -6.43 -16.74
CA ASP A 41 20.77 -6.46 -15.59
C ASP A 41 21.40 -7.86 -15.51
N ALA A 42 22.73 -7.96 -15.58
CA ALA A 42 23.42 -9.21 -15.34
C ALA A 42 23.23 -9.65 -13.87
N VAL A 43 22.76 -10.87 -13.65
CA VAL A 43 22.48 -11.42 -12.31
C VAL A 43 23.67 -12.25 -11.83
N THR A 44 24.25 -11.88 -10.68
CA THR A 44 25.28 -12.66 -10.00
C THR A 44 24.62 -13.60 -8.98
N PRO A 45 24.83 -14.93 -9.03
CA PRO A 45 24.42 -15.79 -7.92
C PRO A 45 25.23 -15.43 -6.67
N LEU A 46 24.55 -15.19 -5.55
CA LEU A 46 25.15 -14.58 -4.35
C LEU A 46 26.08 -15.51 -3.56
N ASN A 47 25.98 -16.83 -3.74
CA ASN A 47 26.80 -17.85 -3.06
C ASN A 47 27.10 -19.05 -4.01
N PHE A 48 28.08 -19.87 -3.67
CA PHE A 48 28.44 -21.11 -4.39
C PHE A 48 28.74 -22.27 -3.44
N TYR A 49 28.65 -23.48 -3.98
CA TYR A 49 29.25 -24.65 -3.35
C TYR A 49 30.71 -24.82 -3.79
N LYS A 50 31.58 -25.09 -2.81
CA LYS A 50 32.95 -25.54 -2.99
C LYS A 50 33.14 -26.77 -2.12
N ASP A 51 33.65 -27.85 -2.69
CA ASP A 51 34.06 -29.01 -1.92
C ASP A 51 35.35 -28.69 -1.14
N THR A 52 35.27 -28.79 0.18
CA THR A 52 36.40 -28.57 1.10
C THR A 52 36.83 -29.85 1.81
N SER A 53 36.34 -31.02 1.38
CA SER A 53 36.74 -32.28 1.97
C SER A 53 38.23 -32.57 1.72
N GLU A 54 38.89 -33.18 2.70
CA GLU A 54 40.35 -33.29 2.80
C GLU A 54 41.02 -34.06 1.63
N ASN A 55 40.24 -34.76 0.81
CA ASN A 55 40.70 -35.58 -0.31
C ASN A 55 39.99 -35.30 -1.64
N THR A 56 39.29 -34.17 -1.76
CA THR A 56 38.54 -33.89 -2.99
C THR A 56 39.46 -33.59 -4.16
N THR A 57 39.15 -34.20 -5.32
CA THR A 57 39.75 -33.85 -6.61
C THR A 57 39.10 -32.61 -7.23
N GLU A 58 38.04 -32.07 -6.61
CA GLU A 58 37.23 -30.99 -7.15
C GLU A 58 37.43 -29.63 -6.46
N ALA A 59 38.48 -29.48 -5.64
CA ALA A 59 38.68 -28.27 -4.82
C ALA A 59 38.79 -26.95 -5.62
N ASN A 60 39.18 -27.05 -6.90
CA ASN A 60 39.27 -25.91 -7.80
C ASN A 60 37.92 -25.51 -8.42
N TYR A 61 36.92 -26.40 -8.40
CA TYR A 61 35.61 -26.10 -8.96
C TYR A 61 34.77 -25.22 -8.04
N ARG A 62 33.91 -24.43 -8.67
CA ARG A 62 32.84 -23.66 -8.04
C ARG A 62 31.53 -24.05 -8.72
N TYR A 63 30.57 -24.47 -7.91
CA TYR A 63 29.27 -24.91 -8.38
C TYR A 63 28.22 -23.87 -8.01
N PHE A 64 27.53 -23.35 -9.03
CA PHE A 64 26.44 -22.40 -8.86
C PHE A 64 25.19 -22.94 -9.52
N VAL A 65 24.04 -22.79 -8.87
CA VAL A 65 22.74 -23.04 -9.51
C VAL A 65 22.04 -21.69 -9.70
N GLY A 66 21.96 -21.23 -10.94
CA GLY A 66 21.17 -20.08 -11.37
C GLY A 66 19.70 -20.47 -11.52
N MET A 67 18.78 -19.56 -11.24
CA MET A 67 17.34 -19.78 -11.37
C MET A 67 16.80 -18.89 -12.48
N MET A 68 16.79 -19.40 -13.71
CA MET A 68 16.15 -18.73 -14.83
C MET A 68 14.66 -18.97 -14.79
N TYR A 69 13.88 -18.11 -15.44
CA TYR A 69 12.42 -18.25 -15.48
C TYR A 69 11.83 -17.67 -16.76
N TYR A 70 10.61 -18.10 -17.07
CA TYR A 70 9.77 -17.47 -18.08
C TYR A 70 8.45 -17.02 -17.46
N ASP A 71 8.10 -15.75 -17.68
CA ASP A 71 6.86 -15.16 -17.21
C ASP A 71 5.80 -15.21 -18.31
N MET A 72 4.66 -15.80 -17.97
CA MET A 72 3.47 -15.88 -18.80
C MET A 72 2.41 -14.96 -18.21
N TRP A 73 1.86 -14.11 -19.04
CA TRP A 73 0.82 -13.17 -18.65
C TRP A 73 -0.43 -13.43 -19.48
N LYS A 74 -1.59 -13.42 -18.84
CA LYS A 74 -2.90 -13.59 -19.47
C LYS A 74 -3.76 -12.40 -19.11
N GLY A 75 -4.21 -11.65 -20.10
CA GLY A 75 -5.31 -10.68 -19.94
C GLY A 75 -6.62 -11.33 -20.38
N SER A 76 -7.25 -10.80 -21.43
CA SER A 76 -8.33 -11.51 -22.13
C SER A 76 -7.84 -12.74 -22.91
N THR A 77 -6.59 -12.73 -23.38
CA THR A 77 -5.88 -13.86 -23.99
C THR A 77 -4.46 -13.97 -23.45
N TRP A 78 -3.78 -15.09 -23.67
CA TRP A 78 -2.38 -15.27 -23.32
C TRP A 78 -1.47 -14.37 -24.16
N VAL A 79 -0.55 -13.67 -23.51
CA VAL A 79 0.49 -12.89 -24.18
C VAL A 79 1.42 -13.85 -24.92
N HIS A 80 1.74 -13.53 -26.18
CA HIS A 80 2.46 -14.40 -27.11
C HIS A 80 1.81 -15.77 -27.37
N ASP A 81 0.54 -15.94 -27.01
CA ASP A 81 -0.16 -17.23 -27.02
C ASP A 81 0.68 -18.33 -26.36
N LYS A 82 1.19 -18.06 -25.16
CA LYS A 82 1.92 -19.04 -24.34
C LYS A 82 1.24 -19.18 -22.98
N ALA A 83 0.94 -20.41 -22.59
CA ALA A 83 0.28 -20.72 -21.34
C ALA A 83 0.99 -21.87 -20.62
N PRO A 84 0.91 -21.92 -19.28
CA PRO A 84 1.40 -23.07 -18.55
C PRO A 84 0.56 -24.31 -18.91
N TYR A 85 1.21 -25.48 -18.88
CA TYR A 85 0.60 -26.81 -19.06
C TYR A 85 0.08 -27.15 -20.47
N ARG A 86 0.25 -26.27 -21.47
CA ARG A 86 -0.15 -26.55 -22.87
C ARG A 86 0.94 -27.22 -23.71
N GLY A 87 2.12 -27.45 -23.15
CA GLY A 87 3.29 -27.94 -23.90
C GLY A 87 3.98 -26.85 -24.73
N ASP A 88 3.70 -25.58 -24.44
CA ASP A 88 4.35 -24.43 -25.07
C ASP A 88 5.81 -24.30 -24.59
N ASP A 89 6.69 -23.73 -25.42
CA ASP A 89 8.06 -23.37 -25.04
C ASP A 89 8.20 -21.84 -24.84
N GLY A 90 8.91 -21.42 -23.79
CA GLY A 90 9.29 -20.03 -23.49
C GLY A 90 10.79 -19.82 -23.65
N LEU A 91 11.24 -18.66 -24.13
CA LEU A 91 12.66 -18.35 -24.16
C LEU A 91 13.02 -17.55 -22.90
N ALA A 92 13.76 -18.17 -21.98
CA ALA A 92 14.32 -17.51 -20.81
C ALA A 92 15.76 -17.07 -21.14
N GLU A 93 16.05 -15.77 -21.00
CA GLU A 93 17.36 -15.17 -21.32
C GLU A 93 17.88 -14.47 -20.06
N GLN A 94 19.12 -14.73 -19.69
CA GLN A 94 19.75 -14.10 -18.53
C GLN A 94 21.27 -14.10 -18.66
N ASP A 95 21.88 -12.94 -18.48
CA ASP A 95 23.34 -12.81 -18.36
C ASP A 95 23.75 -13.08 -16.91
N TYR A 96 24.70 -13.99 -16.71
CA TYR A 96 25.29 -14.29 -15.41
C TYR A 96 26.73 -13.78 -15.32
N ARG A 97 27.02 -12.97 -14.30
CA ARG A 97 28.38 -12.47 -14.04
C ARG A 97 29.01 -13.21 -12.86
N PHE A 98 30.21 -13.74 -13.05
CA PHE A 98 31.01 -14.39 -12.02
C PHE A 98 32.36 -13.69 -11.92
N THR A 99 32.74 -13.22 -10.72
CA THR A 99 34.06 -12.65 -10.46
C THR A 99 34.73 -13.46 -9.35
N PHE A 100 35.95 -13.92 -9.61
CA PHE A 100 36.79 -14.65 -8.67
C PHE A 100 38.05 -13.83 -8.44
N PRO A 101 38.04 -12.89 -7.47
CA PRO A 101 39.20 -12.06 -7.19
C PRO A 101 40.46 -12.89 -7.00
N ASN A 102 41.54 -12.44 -7.62
CA ASN A 102 42.83 -13.11 -7.74
C ASN A 102 42.84 -14.35 -8.66
N ARG A 103 41.76 -15.15 -8.73
CA ARG A 103 41.73 -16.40 -9.51
C ARG A 103 41.32 -16.25 -10.97
N THR A 104 42.17 -16.72 -11.88
CA THR A 104 41.79 -16.83 -13.30
C THR A 104 40.93 -18.06 -13.59
N ILE A 105 39.94 -17.88 -14.46
CA ILE A 105 39.00 -18.93 -14.86
C ILE A 105 39.64 -19.83 -15.91
N LYS A 106 39.76 -21.14 -15.61
CA LYS A 106 40.35 -22.14 -16.50
C LYS A 106 39.33 -22.69 -17.50
N SER A 107 38.15 -23.06 -17.02
CA SER A 107 37.08 -23.57 -17.86
C SER A 107 35.71 -23.29 -17.25
N ILE A 108 34.71 -23.22 -18.13
CA ILE A 108 33.32 -22.99 -17.79
C ILE A 108 32.50 -24.08 -18.46
N GLU A 109 31.68 -24.78 -17.67
CA GLU A 109 30.67 -25.71 -18.12
C GLU A 109 29.31 -25.28 -17.58
N VAL A 110 28.31 -25.24 -18.48
CA VAL A 110 26.94 -24.87 -18.14
C VAL A 110 26.01 -25.99 -18.60
N SER A 111 25.13 -26.43 -17.72
CA SER A 111 24.16 -27.50 -17.99
C SER A 111 22.82 -27.21 -17.30
N LEU A 112 21.72 -27.80 -17.76
CA LEU A 112 20.47 -27.77 -16.99
C LEU A 112 20.65 -28.53 -15.68
N TYR A 113 20.23 -27.94 -14.56
CA TYR A 113 20.40 -28.55 -13.25
C TYR A 113 19.29 -29.57 -12.97
N LYS A 114 19.67 -30.84 -12.79
CA LYS A 114 18.77 -31.94 -12.44
C LYS A 114 19.01 -32.33 -10.99
N TYR A 115 18.08 -31.96 -10.11
CA TYR A 115 18.21 -32.21 -8.67
C TYR A 115 18.23 -33.71 -8.34
N ASN A 116 19.15 -34.10 -7.48
CA ASN A 116 19.21 -35.41 -6.83
C ASN A 116 19.90 -35.29 -5.46
N SER A 117 19.92 -36.35 -4.68
CA SER A 117 20.50 -36.34 -3.33
C SER A 117 21.99 -36.01 -3.29
N GLN A 118 22.74 -36.26 -4.36
CA GLN A 118 24.19 -36.05 -4.41
C GLN A 118 24.55 -34.60 -4.75
N ASN A 119 23.75 -33.94 -5.60
CA ASN A 119 23.99 -32.56 -6.03
C ASN A 119 23.05 -31.53 -5.39
N ALA A 120 22.15 -31.95 -4.49
CA ALA A 120 21.25 -31.07 -3.73
C ALA A 120 22.02 -29.93 -3.05
N ILE A 121 23.22 -30.23 -2.53
CA ILE A 121 24.07 -29.27 -1.85
C ILE A 121 24.49 -28.09 -2.75
N TYR A 122 24.58 -28.29 -4.06
CA TYR A 122 24.90 -27.20 -5.00
C TYR A 122 23.77 -26.17 -5.07
N PHE A 123 22.52 -26.64 -5.08
CA PHE A 123 21.34 -25.77 -5.07
C PHE A 123 21.26 -25.00 -3.75
N GLU A 124 21.32 -25.72 -2.62
CA GLU A 124 21.19 -25.12 -1.28
C GLU A 124 22.29 -24.08 -1.03
N ALA A 125 23.55 -24.39 -1.38
CA ALA A 125 24.67 -23.46 -1.21
C ALA A 125 24.60 -22.24 -2.14
N SER A 126 23.82 -22.28 -3.22
CA SER A 126 23.68 -21.17 -4.17
C SER A 126 22.59 -20.16 -3.77
N ARG A 127 21.90 -20.36 -2.63
CA ARG A 127 20.84 -19.48 -2.14
C ARG A 127 21.34 -18.61 -0.97
N THR A 128 20.69 -17.47 -0.77
CA THR A 128 20.91 -16.61 0.42
C THR A 128 19.90 -16.85 1.53
N GLU A 129 18.77 -17.46 1.18
CA GLU A 129 17.76 -17.91 2.13
C GLU A 129 18.35 -19.02 3.01
N LYS A 130 18.07 -19.00 4.31
CA LYS A 130 18.41 -20.10 5.22
C LYS A 130 17.14 -20.88 5.53
N PRO A 131 17.09 -22.19 5.26
CA PRO A 131 15.95 -23.01 5.67
C PRO A 131 15.90 -23.12 7.20
N PRO A 132 14.71 -23.41 7.79
CA PRO A 132 14.61 -23.87 9.17
C PRO A 132 15.58 -25.02 9.46
N GLU A 133 16.15 -25.06 10.66
CA GLU A 133 17.14 -26.05 11.06
C GLU A 133 16.62 -27.48 10.80
N GLY A 134 17.34 -28.25 9.97
CA GLY A 134 16.96 -29.61 9.57
C GLY A 134 16.06 -29.72 8.32
N SER A 135 15.81 -28.64 7.56
CA SER A 135 15.02 -28.66 6.32
C SER A 135 15.82 -28.19 5.08
N THR A 136 15.32 -28.48 3.87
CA THR A 136 15.91 -28.06 2.58
C THR A 136 15.01 -27.07 1.86
N LEU A 137 15.58 -26.19 1.03
CA LEU A 137 14.82 -25.20 0.26
C LEU A 137 14.17 -25.79 -0.98
N TRP A 138 14.75 -26.86 -1.56
CA TRP A 138 14.29 -27.46 -2.82
C TRP A 138 12.76 -27.70 -2.93
N PRO A 139 12.06 -28.23 -1.91
CA PRO A 139 10.60 -28.45 -1.98
C PRO A 139 9.77 -27.18 -2.26
N ASN A 140 10.29 -25.99 -1.93
CA ASN A 140 9.61 -24.73 -2.18
C ASN A 140 9.61 -24.36 -3.67
N TYR A 141 10.66 -24.78 -4.40
CA TYR A 141 10.89 -24.43 -5.80
C TYR A 141 10.44 -25.54 -6.75
N SER A 142 10.62 -26.80 -6.37
CA SER A 142 10.46 -27.97 -7.24
C SER A 142 9.12 -28.06 -7.95
N ARG A 143 8.04 -27.59 -7.33
CA ARG A 143 6.68 -27.58 -7.92
C ARG A 143 6.54 -26.69 -9.15
N ALA A 144 7.34 -25.62 -9.25
CA ALA A 144 7.26 -24.61 -10.32
C ALA A 144 8.41 -24.71 -11.32
N ILE A 145 9.19 -25.80 -11.27
CA ILE A 145 10.30 -26.04 -12.19
C ILE A 145 9.78 -26.77 -13.43
N SER A 146 10.24 -26.34 -14.60
CA SER A 146 10.01 -27.02 -15.86
C SER A 146 10.54 -28.45 -15.83
N ASP A 147 9.71 -29.38 -16.28
CA ASP A 147 10.09 -30.78 -16.42
C ASP A 147 10.39 -31.10 -17.89
N GLU A 148 11.19 -32.11 -18.17
CA GLU A 148 11.47 -32.58 -19.54
C GLU A 148 12.01 -31.54 -20.55
N THR A 149 12.50 -30.36 -20.12
CA THR A 149 13.24 -29.45 -20.99
C THR A 149 14.54 -30.15 -21.40
N PRO A 150 14.78 -30.42 -22.70
CA PRO A 150 15.93 -31.19 -23.13
C PRO A 150 17.21 -30.34 -23.06
N ASP A 151 18.35 -30.95 -22.75
CA ASP A 151 19.64 -30.21 -22.59
C ASP A 151 20.04 -29.44 -23.87
N LYS A 152 19.58 -29.87 -25.06
CA LYS A 152 19.76 -29.15 -26.34
C LYS A 152 19.05 -27.78 -26.42
N ALA A 153 18.15 -27.47 -25.49
CA ALA A 153 17.43 -26.21 -25.42
C ALA A 153 18.23 -25.10 -24.72
N LEU A 154 19.33 -25.46 -24.07
CA LEU A 154 20.27 -24.55 -23.42
C LEU A 154 21.32 -24.09 -24.44
N ASN A 155 21.44 -22.78 -24.63
CA ASN A 155 22.51 -22.12 -25.36
C ASN A 155 23.25 -21.16 -24.43
N TYR A 156 24.56 -21.05 -24.57
CA TYR A 156 25.36 -20.11 -23.80
C TYR A 156 26.66 -19.78 -24.53
N THR A 157 27.25 -18.63 -24.19
CA THR A 157 28.59 -18.25 -24.66
C THR A 157 29.58 -18.22 -23.50
N LYS A 158 30.81 -18.70 -23.75
CA LYS A 158 31.88 -18.77 -22.75
C LYS A 158 32.77 -17.53 -22.86
N ASN A 159 32.45 -16.47 -22.13
CA ASN A 159 33.30 -15.27 -22.08
C ASN A 159 34.03 -15.19 -20.74
N GLY A 160 35.29 -14.73 -20.74
CA GLY A 160 36.10 -14.52 -19.54
C GLY A 160 37.03 -15.68 -19.13
N ILE A 161 37.18 -16.72 -19.96
CA ILE A 161 38.24 -17.73 -19.78
C ILE A 161 39.61 -17.03 -19.82
N GLY A 162 40.47 -17.33 -18.85
CA GLY A 162 41.79 -16.71 -18.68
C GLY A 162 41.77 -15.38 -17.91
N THR A 163 40.60 -14.89 -17.49
CA THR A 163 40.44 -13.67 -16.69
C THR A 163 39.86 -13.99 -15.31
N ASP A 164 39.79 -13.00 -14.41
CA ASP A 164 39.16 -13.14 -13.09
C ASP A 164 37.63 -13.00 -13.12
N THR A 165 37.05 -12.64 -14.28
CA THR A 165 35.63 -12.31 -14.43
C THR A 165 35.04 -12.93 -15.69
N ALA A 166 33.99 -13.74 -15.55
CA ALA A 166 33.19 -14.24 -16.66
C ALA A 166 31.82 -13.57 -16.69
N ILE A 167 31.37 -13.23 -17.91
CA ILE A 167 29.97 -12.88 -18.20
C ILE A 167 29.45 -13.95 -19.14
N ILE A 168 28.46 -14.71 -18.68
CA ILE A 168 27.89 -15.85 -19.38
C ILE A 168 26.44 -15.51 -19.73
N PRO A 169 26.19 -15.02 -20.96
CA PRO A 169 24.85 -15.01 -21.54
C PRO A 169 24.32 -16.43 -21.65
N VAL A 170 23.15 -16.68 -21.06
CA VAL A 170 22.48 -17.98 -21.08
C VAL A 170 21.06 -17.81 -21.61
N ASP A 171 20.71 -18.61 -22.60
CA ASP A 171 19.37 -18.70 -23.17
C ASP A 171 18.86 -20.13 -23.04
N VAL A 172 17.64 -20.31 -22.53
CA VAL A 172 16.99 -21.61 -22.44
C VAL A 172 15.60 -21.53 -23.05
N ASN A 173 15.35 -22.33 -24.08
CA ASN A 173 13.99 -22.56 -24.56
C ASN A 173 13.27 -23.56 -23.63
N ILE A 174 12.73 -23.05 -22.54
CA ILE A 174 12.12 -23.77 -21.43
C ILE A 174 10.72 -24.30 -21.80
N LYS A 175 10.45 -25.59 -21.54
CA LYS A 175 9.08 -26.13 -21.62
C LYS A 175 8.22 -25.57 -20.49
N LEU A 176 7.05 -25.05 -20.81
CA LEU A 176 6.13 -24.43 -19.84
C LEU A 176 5.20 -25.47 -19.20
N ASN A 177 5.77 -26.55 -18.66
CA ASN A 177 5.06 -27.76 -18.22
C ASN A 177 5.33 -28.13 -16.74
N ALA A 178 5.71 -27.18 -15.90
CA ALA A 178 5.92 -27.44 -14.47
C ALA A 178 4.68 -28.10 -13.83
N PRO A 179 4.84 -28.92 -12.76
CA PRO A 179 3.70 -29.50 -12.05
C PRO A 179 2.69 -28.45 -11.53
N LYS A 180 3.20 -27.27 -11.12
CA LYS A 180 2.42 -26.12 -10.69
C LYS A 180 3.22 -24.82 -10.89
N ALA A 181 2.87 -24.07 -11.93
CA ALA A 181 3.41 -22.74 -12.16
C ALA A 181 3.18 -21.81 -10.96
N GLU A 182 4.17 -20.98 -10.64
CA GLU A 182 4.09 -20.01 -9.56
C GLU A 182 3.18 -18.86 -9.99
N ASN A 183 2.20 -18.50 -9.15
CA ASN A 183 1.36 -17.34 -9.41
C ASN A 183 2.15 -16.07 -9.06
N ILE A 184 2.40 -15.25 -10.08
CA ILE A 184 3.09 -13.96 -9.97
C ILE A 184 2.17 -12.80 -10.33
N THR A 185 0.84 -13.00 -10.35
CA THR A 185 -0.15 -11.95 -10.63
C THR A 185 0.08 -10.71 -9.76
N TYR A 186 0.47 -10.91 -8.50
CA TYR A 186 0.78 -9.85 -7.55
C TYR A 186 1.96 -8.96 -7.99
N SER A 187 2.87 -9.46 -8.83
CA SER A 187 4.04 -8.72 -9.30
C SER A 187 3.72 -7.75 -10.44
N CYS A 188 2.49 -7.74 -10.94
CA CYS A 188 2.08 -6.74 -11.92
C CYS A 188 1.88 -5.37 -11.26
N THR A 189 2.89 -4.52 -11.34
CA THR A 189 2.89 -3.18 -10.75
C THR A 189 2.31 -2.12 -11.68
N ASN A 190 2.28 -2.33 -13.00
CA ASN A 190 1.77 -1.36 -13.98
C ASN A 190 1.04 -2.03 -15.18
N GLN A 191 -0.13 -1.50 -15.56
CA GLN A 191 -0.90 -1.82 -16.79
C GLN A 191 -1.60 -3.20 -16.89
N CYS A 192 -1.97 -3.83 -15.79
CA CYS A 192 -2.80 -5.04 -15.82
C CYS A 192 -4.30 -4.74 -15.63
N GLY A 193 -5.14 -5.32 -16.49
CA GLY A 193 -6.59 -5.31 -16.33
C GLY A 193 -7.06 -6.24 -15.20
N PRO A 194 -8.33 -6.15 -14.76
CA PRO A 194 -8.85 -6.91 -13.61
C PRO A 194 -8.75 -8.44 -13.78
N ASP A 195 -8.79 -8.94 -15.01
CA ASP A 195 -8.67 -10.37 -15.32
C ASP A 195 -7.22 -10.83 -15.56
N THR A 196 -6.23 -10.00 -15.21
CA THR A 196 -4.84 -10.34 -15.52
C THR A 196 -4.32 -11.42 -14.57
N GLU A 197 -3.84 -12.52 -15.14
CA GLU A 197 -3.16 -13.59 -14.41
C GLU A 197 -1.70 -13.65 -14.85
N GLY A 198 -0.78 -13.69 -13.90
CA GLY A 198 0.65 -13.87 -14.14
C GLY A 198 1.12 -15.21 -13.59
N TYR A 199 1.86 -15.96 -14.39
CA TYR A 199 2.43 -17.24 -14.00
C TYR A 199 3.91 -17.31 -14.36
N ARG A 200 4.71 -17.91 -13.48
CA ARG A 200 6.15 -18.10 -13.67
C ARG A 200 6.50 -19.58 -13.62
N ILE A 201 7.35 -20.01 -14.54
CA ILE A 201 7.98 -21.33 -14.51
C ILE A 201 9.49 -21.14 -14.51
N TYR A 202 10.17 -21.84 -13.59
CA TYR A 202 11.61 -21.79 -13.44
C TYR A 202 12.32 -22.89 -14.22
N ILE A 203 13.54 -22.62 -14.68
CA ILE A 203 14.50 -23.63 -15.12
C ILE A 203 15.83 -23.38 -14.39
N PRO A 204 16.26 -24.29 -13.50
CA PRO A 204 17.55 -24.15 -12.84
C PRO A 204 18.70 -24.52 -13.79
N VAL A 205 19.77 -23.74 -13.75
CA VAL A 205 20.98 -23.94 -14.59
C VAL A 205 22.20 -24.08 -13.69
N LEU A 206 22.97 -25.15 -13.88
CA LEU A 206 24.21 -25.43 -13.16
C LEU A 206 25.39 -24.83 -13.91
N PHE A 207 26.20 -24.04 -13.21
CA PHE A 207 27.50 -23.57 -13.65
C PHE A 207 28.57 -24.32 -12.87
N LYS A 208 29.44 -25.04 -13.58
CA LYS A 208 30.67 -25.63 -13.05
C LYS A 208 31.85 -24.83 -13.59
N ILE A 209 32.48 -24.06 -12.71
CA ILE A 209 33.59 -23.17 -13.06
C ILE A 209 34.88 -23.70 -12.46
N ASP A 210 35.86 -24.02 -13.30
CA ASP A 210 37.20 -24.45 -12.90
C ASP A 210 38.14 -23.24 -12.82
N LEU A 211 38.95 -23.17 -11.77
CA LEU A 211 39.84 -22.04 -11.49
C LEU A 211 41.30 -22.51 -11.49
N ASN A 212 42.19 -21.71 -12.10
CA ASN A 212 43.63 -22.02 -12.17
C ASN A 212 44.30 -21.98 -10.80
N ALA A 213 45.39 -22.75 -10.64
CA ALA A 213 46.24 -22.71 -9.45
C ALA A 213 47.70 -23.04 -9.80
N ASN A 214 48.66 -22.27 -9.29
CA ASN A 214 50.07 -22.34 -9.68
C ASN A 214 51.01 -22.55 -8.48
N LEU A 215 51.95 -23.48 -8.62
CA LEU A 215 53.09 -23.66 -7.73
C LEU A 215 54.34 -23.08 -8.38
N ASN A 216 54.96 -22.10 -7.73
CA ASN A 216 56.19 -21.46 -8.20
C ASN A 216 57.27 -21.55 -7.12
N VAL A 217 58.33 -22.31 -7.37
CA VAL A 217 59.51 -22.38 -6.51
C VAL A 217 60.72 -21.82 -7.24
N TYR A 218 61.37 -20.84 -6.63
CA TYR A 218 62.51 -20.12 -7.18
C TYR A 218 63.69 -20.16 -6.20
N TYR A 219 64.90 -19.96 -6.71
CA TYR A 219 66.14 -20.10 -5.95
C TYR A 219 66.93 -18.79 -5.98
N LYS A 220 67.42 -18.33 -4.83
CA LYS A 220 68.13 -17.04 -4.68
C LYS A 220 69.31 -17.16 -3.73
N THR A 221 70.29 -16.26 -3.81
CA THR A 221 71.31 -16.08 -2.77
C THR A 221 70.75 -15.28 -1.59
N LYS A 222 71.41 -15.28 -0.42
CA LYS A 222 71.00 -14.46 0.75
C LYS A 222 70.88 -12.97 0.46
N ASP A 223 71.71 -12.44 -0.43
CA ASP A 223 71.69 -11.04 -0.90
C ASP A 223 70.64 -10.79 -1.99
N GLY A 224 69.85 -11.81 -2.36
CA GLY A 224 68.67 -11.67 -3.22
C GLY A 224 68.92 -11.88 -4.72
N LYS A 225 70.14 -12.21 -5.15
CA LYS A 225 70.44 -12.52 -6.56
C LYS A 225 69.77 -13.83 -6.97
N SER A 226 69.21 -13.86 -8.18
CA SER A 226 68.56 -15.04 -8.74
C SER A 226 69.58 -16.14 -9.03
N LEU A 227 69.30 -17.36 -8.58
CA LEU A 227 70.04 -18.59 -8.92
C LEU A 227 69.25 -19.48 -9.88
N ASN A 228 68.17 -18.98 -10.48
CA ASN A 228 67.26 -19.77 -11.32
C ASN A 228 67.92 -20.37 -12.58
N ASP A 229 69.06 -19.81 -13.03
CA ASP A 229 69.84 -20.37 -14.15
C ASP A 229 70.73 -21.56 -13.74
N ILE A 230 71.04 -21.67 -12.44
CA ILE A 230 71.83 -22.76 -11.83
C ILE A 230 70.89 -23.84 -11.29
N PHE A 231 69.82 -23.43 -10.62
CA PHE A 231 68.74 -24.28 -10.15
C PHE A 231 67.45 -23.93 -10.92
N PRO A 232 67.06 -24.72 -11.94
CA PRO A 232 65.88 -24.42 -12.73
C PRO A 232 64.62 -24.29 -11.86
N PRO A 233 63.83 -23.21 -11.97
CA PRO A 233 62.68 -22.98 -11.12
C PRO A 233 61.59 -24.04 -11.36
N ARG A 234 60.95 -24.51 -10.28
CA ARG A 234 59.83 -25.45 -10.37
C ARG A 234 58.53 -24.65 -10.49
N ILE A 235 58.01 -24.58 -11.72
CA ILE A 235 56.74 -23.93 -12.04
C ILE A 235 55.78 -24.99 -12.58
N GLU A 236 54.71 -25.29 -11.86
CA GLU A 236 53.72 -26.28 -12.27
C GLU A 236 52.32 -25.97 -11.74
N GLU A 237 51.28 -26.55 -12.35
CA GLU A 237 49.90 -26.42 -11.89
C GLU A 237 49.65 -27.23 -10.61
N MET A 238 49.02 -26.62 -9.61
CA MET A 238 48.61 -27.33 -8.39
C MET A 238 47.32 -28.13 -8.61
N LYS A 239 47.41 -29.45 -8.46
CA LYS A 239 46.31 -30.40 -8.63
C LYS A 239 45.66 -30.74 -7.29
N PRO A 240 44.34 -30.58 -7.12
CA PRO A 240 43.64 -30.91 -5.88
C PRO A 240 43.93 -32.34 -5.40
N GLY A 241 44.15 -32.49 -4.09
CA GLY A 241 44.49 -33.77 -3.46
C GLY A 241 45.94 -34.23 -3.65
N THR A 242 46.78 -33.49 -4.39
CA THR A 242 48.20 -33.83 -4.58
C THR A 242 49.03 -33.28 -3.42
N GLU A 243 49.93 -34.11 -2.86
CA GLU A 243 50.90 -33.67 -1.84
C GLU A 243 52.14 -33.09 -2.55
N TYR A 244 52.48 -31.85 -2.20
CA TYR A 244 53.63 -31.13 -2.71
C TYR A 244 54.71 -31.09 -1.63
N VAL A 245 55.86 -31.69 -1.96
CA VAL A 245 57.06 -31.74 -1.11
C VAL A 245 58.12 -30.83 -1.73
N PHE A 246 58.85 -30.12 -0.87
CA PHE A 246 59.90 -29.17 -1.24
C PHE A 246 61.22 -29.66 -0.66
N THR A 247 62.16 -30.00 -1.54
CA THR A 247 63.53 -30.38 -1.18
C THR A 247 64.49 -29.45 -1.90
N HIS A 248 65.47 -28.92 -1.20
CA HIS A 248 66.48 -28.05 -1.80
C HIS A 248 67.46 -28.85 -2.67
N PRO A 249 67.79 -28.37 -3.89
CA PRO A 249 68.90 -28.91 -4.67
C PRO A 249 70.24 -28.54 -4.01
N GLU A 250 71.21 -29.45 -4.11
CA GLU A 250 72.58 -29.28 -3.59
C GLU A 250 73.52 -28.79 -4.70
N ASN A 251 74.50 -27.95 -4.37
CA ASN A 251 75.50 -27.46 -5.31
C ASN A 251 76.86 -27.23 -4.62
N PRO A 252 78.00 -27.54 -5.27
CA PRO A 252 79.33 -27.38 -4.68
C PRO A 252 79.73 -25.94 -4.32
N GLU A 253 79.14 -24.93 -4.97
CA GLU A 253 79.47 -23.50 -4.77
C GLU A 253 78.45 -22.77 -3.87
N TYR A 254 77.32 -23.40 -3.56
CA TYR A 254 76.20 -22.77 -2.87
C TYR A 254 75.62 -23.66 -1.76
N LYS A 255 75.65 -23.21 -0.51
CA LYS A 255 75.11 -23.92 0.66
C LYS A 255 73.69 -23.46 0.97
N TYR A 256 72.73 -24.38 1.06
CA TYR A 256 71.34 -24.03 1.40
C TYR A 256 71.21 -23.50 2.84
N VAL A 257 70.39 -22.46 3.02
CA VAL A 257 70.26 -21.72 4.28
C VAL A 257 68.81 -21.69 4.80
N GLY A 258 67.83 -21.80 3.92
CA GLY A 258 66.41 -21.82 4.31
C GLY A 258 65.50 -21.24 3.23
N TYR A 259 64.25 -20.97 3.57
CA TYR A 259 63.24 -20.53 2.61
C TYR A 259 62.36 -19.39 3.11
N LYS A 260 61.62 -18.78 2.18
CA LYS A 260 60.42 -17.98 2.45
C LYS A 260 59.29 -18.50 1.57
N LYS A 261 58.05 -18.54 2.08
CA LYS A 261 56.88 -18.97 1.31
C LYS A 261 55.70 -18.00 1.44
N SER A 262 54.83 -18.02 0.45
CA SER A 262 53.59 -17.24 0.38
C SER A 262 52.50 -18.06 -0.29
N THR A 263 51.29 -17.91 0.22
CA THR A 263 50.05 -18.48 -0.37
C THR A 263 49.06 -17.38 -0.78
N THR A 264 49.47 -16.10 -0.71
CA THR A 264 48.58 -14.95 -0.93
C THR A 264 48.55 -14.48 -2.38
N GLY A 265 49.44 -14.99 -3.24
CA GLY A 265 49.64 -14.50 -4.61
C GLY A 265 50.84 -13.57 -4.77
N GLU A 266 51.28 -12.96 -3.67
CA GLU A 266 52.43 -12.06 -3.61
C GLU A 266 53.73 -12.75 -3.19
N ASP A 267 54.85 -12.09 -3.43
CA ASP A 267 56.16 -12.62 -3.10
C ASP A 267 56.35 -12.79 -1.56
N PRO A 268 56.95 -13.90 -1.10
CA PRO A 268 57.19 -14.17 0.31
C PRO A 268 57.98 -13.08 1.04
N ALA A 269 57.33 -12.39 2.00
CA ALA A 269 57.95 -11.40 2.89
C ALA A 269 58.47 -12.02 4.21
N GLY A 270 59.30 -11.28 4.95
CA GLY A 270 59.88 -11.70 6.25
C GLY A 270 61.31 -12.25 6.19
N GLY A 271 61.84 -12.75 7.31
CA GLY A 271 63.17 -13.36 7.42
C GLY A 271 63.26 -14.77 6.81
N ILE A 272 64.47 -15.25 6.53
CA ILE A 272 64.68 -16.62 6.00
C ILE A 272 64.41 -17.65 7.11
N ILE A 273 63.48 -18.58 6.86
CA ILE A 273 63.13 -19.67 7.78
C ILE A 273 64.07 -20.85 7.52
N THR A 274 64.74 -21.35 8.54
CA THR A 274 65.66 -22.50 8.42
C THR A 274 64.93 -23.81 8.15
N GLY A 275 65.53 -24.68 7.33
CA GLY A 275 64.93 -25.95 6.87
C GLY A 275 64.29 -25.88 5.48
N ASP A 276 63.63 -26.95 5.03
CA ASP A 276 62.86 -26.96 3.78
C ASP A 276 61.44 -26.39 3.97
N PRO A 277 60.81 -25.81 2.93
CA PRO A 277 59.40 -25.44 2.99
C PRO A 277 58.52 -26.63 3.41
N PRO A 278 57.54 -26.45 4.32
CA PRO A 278 56.71 -27.53 4.79
C PRO A 278 55.90 -28.11 3.63
N LYS A 279 55.89 -29.43 3.54
CA LYS A 279 55.03 -30.14 2.59
C LYS A 279 53.55 -29.85 2.89
N PHE A 280 52.74 -29.78 1.86
CA PHE A 280 51.30 -29.61 2.00
C PHE A 280 50.53 -30.42 0.96
N LYS A 281 49.29 -30.80 1.29
CA LYS A 281 48.35 -31.39 0.34
C LYS A 281 47.43 -30.29 -0.19
N TYR A 282 47.37 -30.11 -1.51
CA TYR A 282 46.62 -29.00 -2.09
C TYR A 282 45.11 -29.24 -2.00
N SER A 283 44.41 -28.36 -1.26
CA SER A 283 42.96 -28.43 -1.05
C SER A 283 42.18 -27.27 -1.70
N GLY A 284 42.78 -26.60 -2.70
CA GLY A 284 42.15 -25.44 -3.35
C GLY A 284 42.01 -24.22 -2.43
N SER A 285 42.78 -24.17 -1.33
CA SER A 285 42.72 -23.13 -0.28
C SER A 285 43.35 -21.79 -0.70
N PHE A 286 44.23 -21.81 -1.69
CA PHE A 286 44.87 -20.64 -2.28
C PHE A 286 45.12 -20.88 -3.77
N GLU A 287 45.35 -19.81 -4.52
CA GLU A 287 45.58 -19.90 -5.96
C GLU A 287 47.04 -20.14 -6.30
N LYS A 288 47.94 -19.42 -5.63
CA LYS A 288 49.36 -19.44 -5.96
C LYS A 288 50.15 -19.73 -4.71
N TYR A 289 51.05 -20.69 -4.81
CA TYR A 289 52.06 -20.97 -3.80
C TYR A 289 53.40 -20.52 -4.35
N ILE A 290 54.01 -19.52 -3.72
CA ILE A 290 55.34 -19.03 -4.08
C ILE A 290 56.30 -19.42 -2.97
N ALA A 291 57.42 -20.07 -3.31
CA ALA A 291 58.50 -20.31 -2.36
C ALA A 291 59.84 -19.87 -2.95
N TYR A 292 60.60 -19.10 -2.17
CA TYR A 292 61.98 -18.75 -2.44
C TYR A 292 62.89 -19.57 -1.53
N GLN A 293 63.78 -20.35 -2.10
CA GLN A 293 64.82 -21.10 -1.38
C GLN A 293 66.16 -20.35 -1.49
N TYR A 294 66.80 -20.09 -0.34
CA TYR A 294 67.94 -19.19 -0.19
C TYR A 294 69.24 -19.95 0.07
N TYR A 295 70.32 -19.53 -0.59
CA TYR A 295 71.65 -20.13 -0.54
C TYR A 295 72.74 -19.10 -0.15
N ASP A 296 73.78 -19.56 0.54
CA ASP A 296 75.04 -18.82 0.73
C ASP A 296 76.05 -19.25 -0.33
N VAL A 297 76.88 -18.31 -0.78
CA VAL A 297 78.05 -18.63 -1.61
C VAL A 297 79.14 -19.23 -0.73
N ILE A 298 79.68 -20.39 -1.09
CA ILE A 298 80.82 -20.99 -0.42
C ILE A 298 82.07 -20.22 -0.87
N SER A 299 82.45 -19.20 -0.12
CA SER A 299 83.70 -18.46 -0.34
C SER A 299 84.87 -19.16 0.35
N ASP A 300 85.76 -19.68 -0.49
CA ASP A 300 87.11 -20.22 -0.24
C ASP A 300 87.26 -21.77 -0.28
N PRO A 301 87.85 -22.33 -1.35
CA PRO A 301 88.18 -23.74 -1.49
C PRO A 301 89.62 -23.99 -1.03
N CYS A 302 89.87 -24.02 0.29
CA CYS A 302 91.12 -24.52 0.86
C CYS A 302 91.01 -24.80 2.36
N GLU A 303 90.20 -25.78 2.75
CA GLU A 303 90.55 -26.61 3.91
C GLU A 303 89.88 -27.97 3.74
N LEU A 304 90.63 -28.92 3.18
CA LEU A 304 90.69 -30.36 3.49
C LEU A 304 91.37 -31.11 2.33
N ASP A 305 92.70 -31.07 2.25
CA ASP A 305 93.61 -32.24 2.32
C ASP A 305 95.06 -31.77 2.04
N PRO A 306 96.08 -32.32 2.73
CA PRO A 306 97.49 -31.95 2.60
C PRO A 306 98.10 -32.64 1.37
N ASP A 307 99.13 -32.01 0.78
CA ASP A 307 99.94 -32.49 -0.34
C ASP A 307 99.39 -32.28 -1.77
N ALA A 308 99.56 -31.06 -2.33
CA ALA A 308 99.86 -30.88 -3.75
C ALA A 308 100.43 -29.48 -4.06
N ASP A 309 101.62 -29.44 -4.68
CA ASP A 309 102.38 -28.24 -5.07
C ASP A 309 101.93 -27.60 -6.40
N GLU A 310 101.98 -26.25 -6.42
CA GLU A 310 102.44 -25.33 -7.47
C GLU A 310 101.59 -24.82 -8.67
N CYS A 311 101.85 -23.51 -8.96
CA CYS A 311 101.93 -22.78 -10.26
C CYS A 311 100.74 -21.91 -10.75
N THR A 312 100.88 -20.70 -11.30
CA THR A 312 101.79 -19.52 -11.22
C THR A 312 101.23 -18.37 -12.12
N VAL A 313 101.63 -17.13 -11.78
CA VAL A 313 101.48 -15.73 -12.30
C VAL A 313 101.42 -15.46 -13.84
N PRO A 314 100.97 -14.26 -14.34
CA PRO A 314 101.78 -13.01 -14.30
C PRO A 314 101.01 -11.67 -14.01
N THR A 315 101.75 -10.72 -13.44
CA THR A 315 101.38 -9.33 -13.06
C THR A 315 102.14 -8.28 -13.89
N GLU A 316 101.55 -7.08 -14.06
CA GLU A 316 102.19 -5.73 -13.94
C GLU A 316 101.16 -4.60 -14.26
N PRO A 317 101.33 -3.33 -13.82
CA PRO A 317 102.10 -2.78 -12.70
C PRO A 317 101.27 -1.81 -11.77
N PRO A 318 101.81 -1.41 -10.59
CA PRO A 318 101.13 -0.59 -9.58
C PRO A 318 101.41 0.92 -9.70
N LYS A 319 100.47 1.74 -9.20
CA LYS A 319 100.62 3.21 -9.02
C LYS A 319 100.76 3.56 -7.53
N GLU A 320 101.54 4.62 -7.30
CA GLU A 320 102.21 5.04 -6.05
C GLU A 320 101.31 5.47 -4.88
N ASP A 321 101.85 5.27 -3.68
CA ASP A 321 101.26 5.41 -2.34
C ASP A 321 100.88 6.84 -1.89
N SER A 322 99.59 7.04 -1.62
CA SER A 322 99.02 7.85 -0.53
C SER A 322 97.68 7.21 -0.14
N LEU A 323 97.52 6.73 1.10
CA LEU A 323 96.30 6.08 1.59
C LEU A 323 95.62 6.97 2.62
N CYS A 324 94.56 7.67 2.21
CA CYS A 324 93.56 8.21 3.14
C CYS A 324 92.39 7.23 3.14
N GLU A 325 92.16 6.58 4.28
CA GLU A 325 91.00 5.71 4.48
C GLU A 325 89.91 6.52 5.20
N TYR A 326 88.66 6.42 4.75
CA TYR A 326 87.52 7.10 5.37
C TYR A 326 86.69 6.14 6.22
N THR A 327 86.00 6.68 7.21
CA THR A 327 84.98 5.97 8.00
C THR A 327 83.81 6.91 8.24
N ILE A 328 82.61 6.49 7.84
CA ILE A 328 81.38 7.23 8.15
C ILE A 328 81.03 6.92 9.60
N LEU A 329 81.05 7.94 10.47
CA LEU A 329 80.66 7.76 11.87
C LEU A 329 79.13 7.64 11.98
N PRO A 330 78.60 6.89 12.96
CA PRO A 330 77.16 6.76 13.15
C PRO A 330 76.50 8.15 13.30
N PRO A 331 75.51 8.51 12.47
CA PRO A 331 74.85 9.81 12.55
C PRO A 331 73.89 9.89 13.75
N SER A 332 73.67 11.10 14.25
CA SER A 332 72.67 11.42 15.27
C SER A 332 71.45 12.13 14.67
N VAL A 333 70.31 12.05 15.36
CA VAL A 333 69.13 12.85 14.99
C VAL A 333 69.35 14.27 15.50
N LYS A 334 69.46 15.23 14.58
CA LYS A 334 69.59 16.65 14.86
C LYS A 334 68.24 17.30 15.12
N THR A 335 67.28 17.05 14.22
CA THR A 335 65.90 17.54 14.36
C THR A 335 64.91 16.54 13.77
N THR A 336 63.67 16.57 14.26
CA THR A 336 62.57 15.77 13.73
C THR A 336 61.44 16.70 13.31
N THR A 337 60.92 16.50 12.10
CA THR A 337 59.69 17.16 11.64
C THR A 337 58.57 16.13 11.52
N ASN A 338 57.35 16.52 11.89
CA ASN A 338 56.19 15.64 11.77
C ASN A 338 54.94 16.43 11.37
N LYS A 339 54.03 15.75 10.69
CA LYS A 339 52.68 16.24 10.39
C LYS A 339 51.73 15.06 10.29
N SER A 340 50.51 15.22 10.80
CA SER A 340 49.50 14.18 10.81
C SER A 340 48.10 14.77 10.65
N LEU A 341 47.28 14.11 9.84
CA LEU A 341 45.84 14.31 9.71
C LEU A 341 45.20 12.95 9.49
N LEU A 342 44.83 12.29 10.59
CA LEU A 342 44.22 10.96 10.62
C LEU A 342 42.74 10.97 11.06
N ASP A 343 42.20 12.11 11.51
CA ASP A 343 40.76 12.25 11.76
C ASP A 343 40.06 12.61 10.44
N PRO A 344 39.20 11.73 9.89
CA PRO A 344 38.51 11.99 8.63
C PRO A 344 37.42 13.05 8.72
N GLN A 345 37.04 13.49 9.93
CA GLN A 345 35.87 14.35 10.17
C GLN A 345 34.62 13.78 9.48
N ALA A 346 34.40 12.48 9.66
CA ALA A 346 33.40 11.71 8.94
C ALA A 346 31.97 12.09 9.34
N GLN A 347 31.16 12.43 8.33
CA GLN A 347 29.76 12.83 8.48
C GLN A 347 28.88 12.13 7.44
N GLY A 348 27.57 12.12 7.64
CA GLY A 348 26.64 11.46 6.73
C GLY A 348 25.17 11.82 6.96
N HIS A 349 24.33 11.50 6.00
CA HIS A 349 22.88 11.56 6.14
C HIS A 349 22.17 10.45 5.34
N ILE A 350 20.94 10.15 5.75
CA ILE A 350 20.01 9.27 5.04
C ILE A 350 18.73 10.06 4.82
N LEU A 351 18.46 10.47 3.59
CA LEU A 351 17.35 11.37 3.24
C LEU A 351 16.51 10.78 2.11
N ALA A 352 15.36 11.38 1.82
CA ALA A 352 14.50 10.94 0.71
C ALA A 352 15.19 11.15 -0.64
N ASP A 353 15.11 10.16 -1.54
CA ASP A 353 15.60 10.27 -2.91
C ASP A 353 14.51 10.84 -3.82
N ASP A 354 14.36 12.16 -3.77
CA ASP A 354 13.32 12.91 -4.49
C ASP A 354 13.27 12.61 -5.99
N ASN A 355 14.43 12.33 -6.61
CA ASN A 355 14.51 12.02 -8.05
C ASN A 355 13.77 10.72 -8.41
N THR A 356 13.64 9.81 -7.46
CA THR A 356 12.97 8.50 -7.64
C THR A 356 11.56 8.45 -7.10
N ASN A 357 11.21 9.37 -6.18
CA ASN A 357 9.93 9.37 -5.48
C ASN A 357 8.85 10.19 -6.20
N ASP A 358 9.19 10.89 -7.28
CA ASP A 358 8.37 11.88 -7.98
C ASP A 358 7.93 13.09 -7.12
N ARG A 359 8.33 13.12 -5.84
CA ARG A 359 7.94 14.15 -4.87
C ARG A 359 8.93 14.23 -3.72
N HIS A 360 8.98 15.41 -3.10
CA HIS A 360 9.85 15.66 -1.96
C HIS A 360 9.25 15.13 -0.66
N PHE A 361 10.00 14.27 0.05
CA PHE A 361 9.68 13.82 1.41
C PHE A 361 10.74 14.29 2.40
N ASP A 362 10.31 14.69 3.60
CA ASP A 362 11.23 14.92 4.70
C ASP A 362 11.35 13.64 5.53
N ALA A 363 12.32 12.79 5.16
CA ALA A 363 12.55 11.50 5.82
C ALA A 363 12.83 11.59 7.33
N THR A 364 13.24 12.76 7.85
CA THR A 364 13.42 12.96 9.29
C THR A 364 12.09 13.04 10.03
N ARG A 365 11.04 13.53 9.36
CA ARG A 365 9.70 13.69 9.91
C ARG A 365 8.78 12.54 9.55
N ALA A 366 8.75 12.15 8.28
CA ALA A 366 7.95 11.06 7.76
C ALA A 366 8.33 10.74 6.31
N ILE A 367 8.52 9.46 6.02
CA ILE A 367 8.56 8.93 4.66
C ILE A 367 7.77 7.60 4.62
N PRO A 368 6.90 7.37 3.62
CA PRO A 368 6.18 6.11 3.47
C PRO A 368 7.10 4.94 3.17
N THR A 369 6.64 3.73 3.46
CA THR A 369 7.13 2.55 2.75
C THR A 369 6.87 2.65 1.25
N SER A 370 7.61 1.87 0.45
CA SER A 370 7.54 1.92 -1.02
C SER A 370 7.99 3.26 -1.64
N GLU A 371 8.67 4.09 -0.86
CA GLU A 371 9.49 5.21 -1.32
C GLU A 371 10.97 4.88 -1.14
N HIS A 372 11.84 5.68 -1.75
CA HIS A 372 13.28 5.47 -1.74
C HIS A 372 14.00 6.52 -0.90
N LEU A 373 15.08 6.07 -0.28
CA LEU A 373 16.08 6.88 0.38
C LEU A 373 17.36 6.93 -0.47
N TYR A 374 18.21 7.90 -0.17
CA TYR A 374 19.62 7.82 -0.50
C TYR A 374 20.45 7.88 0.78
N ALA A 375 21.61 7.24 0.75
CA ALA A 375 22.61 7.35 1.81
C ALA A 375 23.85 8.05 1.25
N ASN A 376 24.35 9.04 1.98
CA ASN A 376 25.56 9.77 1.63
C ASN A 376 26.45 9.91 2.85
N ALA A 377 27.73 9.64 2.68
CA ALA A 377 28.79 9.87 3.66
C ALA A 377 29.85 10.80 3.05
N TRP A 378 30.64 11.46 3.88
CA TRP A 378 31.77 12.26 3.43
C TRP A 378 32.82 12.41 4.54
N GLY A 379 34.05 12.72 4.12
CA GLY A 379 35.23 12.94 4.96
C GLY A 379 36.36 13.55 4.11
N TYR A 380 37.60 13.55 4.61
CA TYR A 380 38.76 13.91 3.79
C TYR A 380 38.98 12.92 2.65
N ASN A 381 39.45 13.41 1.50
CA ASN A 381 39.71 12.55 0.34
C ASN A 381 40.89 11.58 0.56
N TYR A 382 41.85 11.92 1.40
CA TYR A 382 42.86 11.00 1.93
C TYR A 382 43.27 11.45 3.34
N LEU A 383 43.92 10.57 4.09
CA LEU A 383 44.53 10.85 5.39
C LEU A 383 46.02 10.58 5.30
N PHE A 384 46.81 11.22 6.16
CA PHE A 384 48.25 10.96 6.17
C PHE A 384 48.89 11.24 7.52
N GLN A 385 50.04 10.62 7.74
CA GLN A 385 51.02 11.09 8.71
C GLN A 385 52.43 10.84 8.19
N HIS A 386 53.34 11.75 8.51
CA HIS A 386 54.75 11.56 8.24
C HIS A 386 55.61 12.10 9.38
N THR A 387 56.76 11.46 9.58
CA THR A 387 57.83 11.91 10.46
C THR A 387 59.16 11.76 9.75
N PHE A 388 59.91 12.85 9.63
CA PHE A 388 61.22 12.89 8.99
C PHE A 388 62.28 13.29 10.02
N ASP A 389 63.33 12.47 10.12
CA ASP A 389 64.46 12.73 11.00
C ASP A 389 65.61 13.32 10.16
N ASN A 390 66.09 14.49 10.55
CA ASN A 390 67.32 15.08 10.03
C ASN A 390 68.50 14.46 10.77
N MET A 391 69.35 13.79 10.02
CA MET A 391 70.52 13.07 10.48
C MET A 391 71.75 13.93 10.25
N ASP A 392 72.49 14.24 11.31
CA ASP A 392 73.80 14.88 11.22
C ASP A 392 74.90 13.90 11.65
N GLY A 393 76.04 13.97 10.98
CA GLY A 393 77.15 13.07 11.26
C GLY A 393 78.47 13.60 10.74
N GLN A 394 79.51 12.79 10.90
CA GLN A 394 80.86 13.14 10.49
C GLN A 394 81.50 11.98 9.73
N VAL A 395 82.16 12.28 8.62
CA VAL A 395 83.12 11.36 7.99
C VAL A 395 84.48 11.60 8.61
N GLU A 396 85.08 10.57 9.20
CA GLU A 396 86.47 10.61 9.69
C GLU A 396 87.42 10.12 8.59
N TYR A 397 88.39 10.95 8.22
CA TYR A 397 89.47 10.57 7.30
C TYR A 397 90.75 10.30 8.09
N LYS A 398 91.31 9.10 7.93
CA LYS A 398 92.59 8.68 8.51
C LYS A 398 93.62 8.56 7.39
N CYS A 399 94.51 9.55 7.33
CA CYS A 399 95.53 9.61 6.29
C CYS A 399 96.87 9.10 6.80
N LYS A 400 97.47 8.20 6.02
CA LYS A 400 98.83 7.70 6.21
C LYS A 400 99.70 8.13 5.04
N VAL A 401 100.48 9.19 5.24
CA VAL A 401 101.31 9.80 4.19
C VAL A 401 102.77 9.50 4.45
N LYS A 402 103.40 8.80 3.50
CA LYS A 402 104.81 8.43 3.55
C LYS A 402 105.63 9.49 2.82
N VAL A 403 106.43 10.27 3.55
CA VAL A 403 107.24 11.35 2.98
C VAL A 403 108.71 10.97 3.02
N VAL A 404 109.36 11.00 1.86
CA VAL A 404 110.80 10.73 1.71
C VAL A 404 111.58 12.04 1.83
N TYR A 405 112.41 12.15 2.87
CA TYR A 405 113.29 13.29 3.08
C TYR A 405 114.69 12.96 2.55
N LYS A 406 115.18 13.79 1.63
CA LYS A 406 116.56 13.73 1.17
C LYS A 406 117.44 14.47 2.19
N LEU A 407 118.37 13.76 2.81
CA LEU A 407 119.29 14.29 3.83
C LEU A 407 120.70 14.40 3.27
N LYS A 408 121.41 15.49 3.59
CA LYS A 408 122.85 15.65 3.31
C LYS A 408 123.59 16.18 4.53
N TRP A 409 124.77 15.63 4.83
CA TRP A 409 125.66 16.08 5.90
C TRP A 409 127.13 15.70 5.63
N LYS A 410 128.06 16.15 6.48
CA LYS A 410 129.50 15.86 6.38
C LYS A 410 130.00 15.17 7.64
N GLU A 411 130.78 14.09 7.48
CA GLU A 411 131.42 13.34 8.57
C GLU A 411 132.94 13.35 8.43
N LYS A 412 133.65 13.32 9.56
CA LYS A 412 135.12 13.20 9.60
C LYS A 412 135.54 11.73 9.52
N ARG A 413 136.52 11.42 8.66
CA ARG A 413 137.10 10.06 8.54
C ARG A 413 138.63 10.15 8.62
N GLY A 414 139.24 9.34 9.50
CA GLY A 414 140.67 9.36 9.85
C GLY A 414 140.89 9.67 11.34
N SER A 415 142.06 9.34 11.90
CA SER A 415 142.45 9.69 13.27
C SER A 415 143.83 10.38 13.24
N GLY A 416 143.99 11.49 13.96
CA GLY A 416 145.17 12.38 13.90
C GLY A 416 145.12 13.41 12.77
N ASP A 417 146.26 13.96 12.35
CA ASP A 417 146.40 15.11 11.42
C ASP A 417 145.87 14.88 9.97
N ASN A 418 145.30 13.72 9.67
CA ASN A 418 144.72 13.35 8.35
C ASN A 418 143.17 13.31 8.35
N GLU A 419 142.49 14.21 9.08
CA GLU A 419 141.03 14.32 9.06
C GLU A 419 140.49 14.99 7.78
N ARG A 420 139.72 14.24 6.98
CA ARG A 420 138.98 14.74 5.80
C ARG A 420 137.48 14.73 6.05
N TRP A 421 136.78 15.82 5.68
CA TRP A 421 135.32 15.86 5.64
C TRP A 421 134.80 15.14 4.39
N VAL A 422 133.99 14.10 4.58
CA VAL A 422 133.37 13.34 3.50
C VAL A 422 131.89 13.67 3.48
N SER A 423 131.37 14.01 2.29
CA SER A 423 129.94 14.21 2.08
C SER A 423 129.20 12.88 2.19
N LYS A 424 128.13 12.88 2.97
CA LYS A 424 127.19 11.77 3.13
C LYS A 424 125.81 12.24 2.69
N SER A 425 125.13 11.38 1.97
CA SER A 425 123.73 11.54 1.60
C SER A 425 122.99 10.29 2.03
N ASP A 426 121.78 10.47 2.52
CA ASP A 426 120.87 9.38 2.81
C ASP A 426 119.44 9.83 2.54
N THR A 427 118.55 8.87 2.39
CA THR A 427 117.12 9.09 2.32
C THR A 427 116.50 8.49 3.56
N ASP A 428 115.77 9.32 4.29
CA ASP A 428 115.05 8.85 5.47
C ASP A 428 113.57 9.06 5.23
N THR A 429 112.79 8.06 5.60
CA THR A 429 111.36 8.07 5.31
C THR A 429 110.61 8.19 6.60
N LYS A 430 109.79 9.24 6.70
CA LYS A 430 108.91 9.44 7.85
C LYS A 430 107.46 9.31 7.42
N THR A 431 106.75 8.43 8.10
CA THR A 431 105.31 8.26 7.94
C THR A 431 104.60 9.20 8.90
N TYR A 432 103.68 10.01 8.37
CA TYR A 432 102.79 10.85 9.16
C TYR A 432 101.40 10.24 9.18
N ASN A 433 100.83 10.14 10.38
CA ASN A 433 99.44 9.74 10.57
C ASN A 433 98.71 10.93 11.17
N PHE A 434 97.60 11.32 10.55
CA PHE A 434 96.73 12.37 11.07
C PHE A 434 95.29 12.05 10.68
N SER A 435 94.35 12.58 11.45
CA SER A 435 92.93 12.51 11.14
C SER A 435 92.26 13.87 11.20
N TYR A 436 91.15 13.98 10.47
CA TYR A 436 90.24 15.11 10.44
C TYR A 436 88.84 14.63 10.05
N THR A 437 87.84 15.49 10.23
CA THR A 437 86.44 15.16 9.98
C THR A 437 85.79 16.14 9.00
N ARG A 438 84.76 15.65 8.32
CA ARG A 438 83.82 16.45 7.50
C ARG A 438 82.40 16.22 7.98
N ASP A 439 81.70 17.29 8.32
CA ASP A 439 80.31 17.23 8.72
C ASP A 439 79.41 16.99 7.51
N TYR A 440 78.34 16.24 7.70
CA TYR A 440 77.29 16.04 6.70
C TYR A 440 75.90 16.03 7.34
N ASP A 441 74.86 16.27 6.53
CA ASP A 441 73.48 16.38 6.99
C ASP A 441 72.50 15.87 5.90
N TYR A 442 71.63 14.93 6.24
CA TYR A 442 70.59 14.40 5.34
C TYR A 442 69.28 14.09 6.09
N TRP A 443 68.18 13.87 5.37
CA TRP A 443 66.88 13.53 5.92
C TRP A 443 66.50 12.09 5.60
N LYS A 444 65.98 11.39 6.61
CA LYS A 444 65.43 10.05 6.47
C LYS A 444 63.97 10.00 6.92
N ILE A 445 63.23 9.06 6.36
CA ILE A 445 61.84 8.79 6.68
C ILE A 445 61.81 7.89 7.91
N LYS A 446 61.17 8.38 8.97
CA LYS A 446 60.91 7.59 10.17
C LYS A 446 59.53 6.95 10.11
N VAL A 447 58.53 7.72 9.70
CA VAL A 447 57.15 7.30 9.52
C VAL A 447 56.62 7.91 8.23
N LEU A 448 55.96 7.11 7.41
CA LEU A 448 55.19 7.55 6.25
C LEU A 448 53.96 6.66 6.12
N GLU A 449 52.79 7.27 6.24
CA GLU A 449 51.51 6.62 6.08
C GLU A 449 50.57 7.53 5.31
N VAL A 450 49.98 6.99 4.25
CA VAL A 450 48.93 7.65 3.47
C VAL A 450 47.79 6.65 3.32
N LEU A 451 46.58 7.08 3.67
CA LEU A 451 45.36 6.28 3.61
C LEU A 451 44.41 6.90 2.59
N GLY A 452 44.08 6.18 1.53
CA GLY A 452 43.11 6.59 0.52
C GLY A 452 41.69 6.21 0.92
N LEU A 453 40.70 7.03 0.56
CA LEU A 453 39.29 6.72 0.80
C LEU A 453 38.85 5.46 0.04
N ASP A 454 38.22 4.49 0.71
CA ASP A 454 37.81 3.21 0.11
C ASP A 454 36.29 3.13 -0.10
N GLN A 455 35.53 3.14 1.00
CA GLN A 455 34.07 2.99 0.99
C GLN A 455 33.46 3.50 2.31
N ALA A 456 32.13 3.46 2.42
CA ALA A 456 31.43 3.65 3.67
C ALA A 456 30.31 2.62 3.83
N THR A 457 29.84 2.38 5.05
CA THR A 457 28.61 1.63 5.30
C THR A 457 27.69 2.45 6.18
N MET A 458 26.38 2.34 5.93
CA MET A 458 25.34 3.02 6.71
C MET A 458 24.24 2.01 7.08
N SER A 459 23.75 2.08 8.30
CA SER A 459 22.71 1.19 8.83
C SER A 459 21.56 2.01 9.38
N ASN A 460 20.33 1.61 9.06
CA ASN A 460 19.10 2.22 9.56
C ASN A 460 17.93 1.27 9.31
N TYR A 461 16.89 1.34 10.15
CA TYR A 461 15.67 0.54 10.04
C TYR A 461 15.01 0.59 8.65
N ALA A 462 15.01 1.76 8.00
CA ALA A 462 14.35 2.00 6.73
C ALA A 462 15.17 1.58 5.49
N LEU A 463 16.46 1.25 5.65
CA LEU A 463 17.30 0.81 4.53
C LEU A 463 16.98 -0.64 4.12
N PRO A 464 17.17 -0.99 2.84
CA PRO A 464 17.08 -2.38 2.38
C PRO A 464 17.98 -3.29 3.21
N GLY A 465 17.42 -4.34 3.83
CA GLY A 465 18.17 -5.24 4.70
C GLY A 465 18.75 -4.61 5.98
N GLY A 466 18.37 -3.36 6.29
CA GLY A 466 18.83 -2.61 7.47
C GLY A 466 20.22 -1.98 7.34
N LYS A 467 20.95 -2.25 6.24
CA LYS A 467 22.32 -1.76 6.01
C LYS A 467 22.62 -1.66 4.52
N VAL A 468 23.35 -0.62 4.13
CA VAL A 468 23.85 -0.41 2.77
C VAL A 468 25.37 -0.20 2.78
N SER A 469 26.05 -0.71 1.75
CA SER A 469 27.44 -0.37 1.45
C SER A 469 27.49 0.72 0.38
N ILE A 470 28.36 1.70 0.58
CA ILE A 470 28.49 2.90 -0.25
C ILE A 470 29.90 2.87 -0.85
N PRO A 471 30.04 2.44 -2.12
CA PRO A 471 31.33 2.44 -2.79
C PRO A 471 31.78 3.88 -3.11
N THR A 472 33.09 4.05 -3.32
CA THR A 472 33.62 5.29 -3.89
C THR A 472 33.30 5.38 -5.38
N THR A 473 32.71 6.49 -5.82
CA THR A 473 32.36 6.75 -7.23
C THR A 473 33.09 7.99 -7.73
N GLY A 474 33.86 7.86 -8.82
CA GLY A 474 34.59 8.99 -9.41
C GLY A 474 35.76 9.50 -8.56
N TYR A 475 36.24 8.70 -7.61
CA TYR A 475 37.40 9.00 -6.77
C TYR A 475 38.63 8.21 -7.25
N THR A 476 39.79 8.86 -7.24
CA THR A 476 41.09 8.26 -7.57
C THR A 476 41.96 8.21 -6.32
N LEU A 477 42.57 7.07 -6.01
CA LEU A 477 43.50 6.97 -4.89
C LEU A 477 44.75 7.87 -5.10
N PRO A 478 45.32 8.44 -4.02
CA PRO A 478 46.64 9.03 -4.06
C PRO A 478 47.70 7.99 -4.41
N ASN A 479 48.79 8.45 -5.02
CA ASN A 479 49.96 7.66 -5.33
C ASN A 479 51.18 8.19 -4.58
N VAL A 480 52.04 7.28 -4.11
CA VAL A 480 53.29 7.60 -3.43
C VAL A 480 54.39 6.76 -4.07
N GLU A 481 55.42 7.41 -4.58
CA GLU A 481 56.69 6.75 -4.93
C GLU A 481 57.68 7.00 -3.80
N LEU A 482 58.37 5.94 -3.38
CA LEU A 482 59.14 5.90 -2.15
C LEU A 482 60.50 5.24 -2.39
N GLU A 483 61.58 5.93 -2.04
CA GLU A 483 62.90 5.34 -1.82
C GLU A 483 63.31 5.58 -0.37
N HIS A 484 63.62 4.50 0.35
CA HIS A 484 63.94 4.57 1.77
C HIS A 484 65.10 3.63 2.14
N SER A 485 66.07 4.12 2.91
CA SER A 485 67.09 3.27 3.56
C SER A 485 67.35 3.68 5.00
N ASP A 486 67.68 2.70 5.84
CA ASP A 486 68.17 2.91 7.20
C ASP A 486 69.70 2.99 7.27
N LYS A 487 70.41 2.66 6.17
CA LYS A 487 71.88 2.57 6.14
C LYS A 487 72.49 3.90 5.78
N VAL A 488 73.41 4.39 6.63
CA VAL A 488 74.08 5.68 6.39
C VAL A 488 74.89 5.69 5.09
N GLU A 489 75.40 4.53 4.67
CA GLU A 489 76.16 4.37 3.42
C GLU A 489 75.32 4.59 2.16
N ASP A 490 74.00 4.46 2.25
CA ASP A 490 73.08 4.75 1.14
C ASP A 490 72.76 6.26 1.05
N HIS A 491 73.14 7.02 2.07
CA HIS A 491 72.87 8.46 2.20
C HIS A 491 74.10 9.34 2.14
N VAL A 492 75.29 8.80 2.39
CA VAL A 492 76.52 9.56 2.52
C VAL A 492 77.61 8.88 1.70
N LYS A 493 78.18 9.63 0.75
CA LYS A 493 79.27 9.20 -0.11
C LYS A 493 80.48 10.12 0.13
N PRO A 494 81.46 9.64 0.91
CA PRO A 494 82.73 10.34 1.15
C PRO A 494 83.55 10.57 -0.12
N ASP A 495 84.43 11.55 -0.06
CA ASP A 495 85.45 11.80 -1.10
C ASP A 495 86.59 10.80 -0.94
N ASP A 496 86.77 9.92 -1.92
CA ASP A 496 87.75 8.84 -1.91
C ASP A 496 89.03 9.16 -2.69
N ASP A 497 89.08 10.28 -3.42
CA ASP A 497 90.25 10.72 -4.20
C ASP A 497 90.92 11.94 -3.54
N ILE A 498 91.71 11.68 -2.50
CA ILE A 498 92.41 12.72 -1.72
C ILE A 498 93.92 12.70 -2.05
N PRO A 499 94.37 13.40 -3.13
CA PRO A 499 95.78 13.41 -3.50
C PRO A 499 96.59 14.29 -2.53
N VAL A 500 97.46 13.67 -1.71
CA VAL A 500 98.41 14.41 -0.85
C VAL A 500 99.78 14.50 -1.52
N LYS A 501 99.93 15.46 -2.45
CA LYS A 501 101.21 15.70 -3.16
C LYS A 501 102.09 16.67 -2.37
N TYR A 502 103.07 16.16 -1.63
CA TYR A 502 104.05 16.96 -0.89
C TYR A 502 105.50 16.54 -1.19
N SER A 503 106.30 17.47 -1.70
CA SER A 503 107.74 17.26 -1.94
C SER A 503 108.56 18.16 -1.02
N PRO A 504 109.12 17.64 0.10
CA PRO A 504 109.87 18.46 1.03
C PRO A 504 111.22 18.90 0.43
N PRO A 505 111.73 20.09 0.79
CA PRO A 505 113.07 20.53 0.41
C PRO A 505 114.15 19.64 1.05
N THR A 506 115.32 19.55 0.40
CA THR A 506 116.46 18.76 0.92
C THR A 506 116.99 19.35 2.22
N LEU A 507 117.11 18.52 3.27
CA LEU A 507 117.58 18.93 4.59
C LEU A 507 119.12 18.82 4.66
N ASP A 508 119.80 19.92 4.99
CA ASP A 508 121.27 19.99 5.06
C ASP A 508 121.75 20.21 6.50
N GLY A 509 122.40 19.19 7.08
CA GLY A 509 123.00 19.25 8.43
C GLY A 509 124.42 19.81 8.45
N GLY A 510 125.02 20.09 7.28
CA GLY A 510 126.37 20.65 7.17
C GLY A 510 127.42 19.83 7.93
N LYS A 511 128.23 20.49 8.76
CA LYS A 511 129.27 19.87 9.61
C LYS A 511 128.76 19.43 11.00
N GLN A 512 127.47 19.62 11.29
CA GLN A 512 126.88 19.32 12.61
C GLN A 512 126.38 17.86 12.72
N GLY A 513 126.54 17.06 11.67
CA GLY A 513 126.10 15.66 11.59
C GLY A 513 124.78 15.50 10.85
N ARG A 514 124.22 14.28 10.85
CA ARG A 514 122.97 13.95 10.17
C ARG A 514 121.81 14.83 10.70
N PRO A 515 121.12 15.62 9.84
CA PRO A 515 120.03 16.49 10.27
C PRO A 515 118.80 15.67 10.73
N ARG A 516 118.03 16.21 11.68
CA ARG A 516 116.78 15.60 12.16
C ARG A 516 115.60 15.97 11.27
N ILE A 517 114.71 15.01 11.00
CA ILE A 517 113.52 15.20 10.17
C ILE A 517 112.50 16.10 10.90
N PRO A 518 111.98 17.18 10.28
CA PRO A 518 110.91 18.03 10.82
C PRO A 518 109.60 17.28 11.12
N ASN A 519 108.71 17.90 11.90
CA ASN A 519 107.33 17.45 12.00
C ASN A 519 106.43 18.27 11.07
N ASP A 520 106.19 17.77 9.85
CA ASP A 520 105.34 18.42 8.84
C ASP A 520 103.86 17.99 8.89
N GLU A 521 103.44 17.29 9.96
CA GLU A 521 102.09 16.76 10.16
C GLU A 521 100.99 17.82 9.93
N SER A 522 101.09 19.01 10.53
CA SER A 522 100.07 20.06 10.36
C SER A 522 99.98 20.62 8.93
N LYS A 523 101.09 20.62 8.18
CA LYS A 523 101.08 21.07 6.77
C LYS A 523 100.45 20.02 5.86
N LEU A 524 100.80 18.74 6.07
CA LEU A 524 100.23 17.61 5.34
C LEU A 524 98.74 17.47 5.62
N LYS A 525 98.32 17.68 6.87
CA LYS A 525 96.92 17.74 7.29
C LYS A 525 96.16 18.85 6.56
N ASN A 526 96.69 20.07 6.49
CA ASN A 526 96.05 21.17 5.76
C ASN A 526 95.99 20.96 4.24
N ILE A 527 96.97 20.27 3.65
CA ILE A 527 96.94 19.91 2.22
C ILE A 527 95.89 18.83 1.96
N ALA A 528 95.82 17.81 2.81
CA ALA A 528 94.79 16.78 2.72
C ALA A 528 93.40 17.40 2.90
N GLU A 529 93.17 18.15 3.99
CA GLU A 529 91.91 18.88 4.19
C GLU A 529 91.59 19.86 3.06
N GLY A 530 92.57 20.55 2.48
CA GLY A 530 92.35 21.46 1.36
C GLY A 530 92.00 20.77 0.03
N ASN A 531 92.31 19.48 -0.10
CA ASN A 531 92.06 18.64 -1.27
C ASN A 531 90.92 17.64 -1.05
N THR A 532 90.23 17.68 0.09
CA THR A 532 89.09 16.82 0.41
C THR A 532 87.81 17.64 0.34
N ASP A 533 86.96 17.29 -0.62
CA ASP A 533 85.64 17.88 -0.76
C ASP A 533 84.71 17.47 0.41
N ASP A 534 83.61 18.19 0.58
CA ASP A 534 82.54 17.75 1.49
C ASP A 534 81.92 16.45 0.94
N ALA A 535 81.42 15.56 1.81
CA ALA A 535 80.75 14.34 1.36
C ALA A 535 79.50 14.67 0.53
N GLU A 536 79.24 13.89 -0.52
CA GLU A 536 77.94 13.91 -1.20
C GLU A 536 76.92 13.25 -0.28
N VAL A 537 75.76 13.87 -0.10
CA VAL A 537 74.65 13.37 0.69
C VAL A 537 73.36 13.32 -0.11
N ARG A 538 72.47 12.40 0.23
CA ARG A 538 71.10 12.34 -0.32
C ARG A 538 70.09 12.02 0.76
N ASN A 539 68.91 12.61 0.66
CA ASN A 539 67.78 12.17 1.47
C ASN A 539 67.24 10.82 0.98
N ASP A 540 66.34 10.24 1.76
CA ASP A 540 65.27 9.41 1.20
C ASP A 540 64.46 10.20 0.15
N ALA A 541 63.67 9.51 -0.68
CA ALA A 541 62.87 10.16 -1.73
C ALA A 541 61.38 9.88 -1.56
N ILE A 542 60.56 10.93 -1.72
CA ILE A 542 59.10 10.83 -1.73
C ILE A 542 58.53 11.71 -2.84
N GLN A 543 57.85 11.07 -3.78
CA GLN A 543 57.00 11.72 -4.78
C GLN A 543 55.53 11.42 -4.49
N PHE A 544 54.75 12.43 -4.12
CA PHE A 544 53.33 12.31 -3.82
C PHE A 544 52.49 12.86 -4.98
N SER A 545 51.51 12.09 -5.45
CA SER A 545 50.64 12.49 -6.57
C SER A 545 49.16 12.29 -6.23
N PHE A 546 48.33 13.31 -6.43
CA PHE A 546 46.88 13.23 -6.22
C PHE A 546 46.12 14.19 -7.15
N GLU A 547 45.03 13.72 -7.78
CA GLU A 547 44.22 14.49 -8.74
C GLU A 547 45.05 15.20 -9.84
N GLY A 548 46.09 14.53 -10.35
CA GLY A 548 46.95 15.07 -11.41
C GLY A 548 47.92 16.17 -10.96
N LYS A 549 48.13 16.31 -9.64
CA LYS A 549 49.14 17.20 -9.06
C LYS A 549 50.23 16.40 -8.39
N ASP A 550 51.46 16.66 -8.83
CA ASP A 550 52.66 16.00 -8.35
C ASP A 550 53.39 16.92 -7.37
N THR A 551 53.77 16.40 -6.22
CA THR A 551 54.51 17.09 -5.17
C THR A 551 55.73 16.28 -4.78
N GLU A 552 56.91 16.82 -5.08
CA GLU A 552 58.17 16.30 -4.55
C GLU A 552 58.27 16.70 -3.07
N VAL A 553 57.94 15.74 -2.21
CA VAL A 553 57.91 15.87 -0.75
C VAL A 553 59.33 15.73 -0.19
N MET A 554 60.12 14.82 -0.73
CA MET A 554 61.52 14.65 -0.35
C MET A 554 62.36 14.34 -1.59
N ASN A 555 63.39 15.15 -1.83
CA ASN A 555 64.28 15.01 -2.98
C ASN A 555 65.47 14.11 -2.62
N GLY A 556 65.69 13.05 -3.40
CA GLY A 556 66.74 12.04 -3.20
C GLY A 556 67.98 12.20 -4.09
N GLU A 557 68.20 13.35 -4.72
CA GLU A 557 69.41 13.63 -5.51
C GLU A 557 70.64 13.79 -4.60
N TRP A 558 71.80 13.38 -5.10
CA TRP A 558 73.08 13.57 -4.42
C TRP A 558 73.52 15.04 -4.49
N ILE A 559 73.82 15.64 -3.33
CA ILE A 559 74.29 17.03 -3.21
C ILE A 559 75.41 17.13 -2.18
N LEU A 560 76.31 18.10 -2.31
CA LEU A 560 77.41 18.28 -1.37
C LEU A 560 76.92 18.73 0.01
N LYS A 561 77.44 18.09 1.06
CA LYS A 561 77.38 18.46 2.49
C LYS A 561 76.01 18.40 3.17
N THR A 562 74.99 19.04 2.61
CA THR A 562 73.69 19.24 3.26
C THR A 562 72.56 19.05 2.26
N ALA A 563 71.73 18.04 2.51
CA ALA A 563 70.60 17.73 1.65
C ALA A 563 69.42 18.72 1.85
N PRO A 564 68.55 18.90 0.84
CA PRO A 564 67.41 19.81 0.94
C PRO A 564 66.42 19.42 2.05
N THR A 565 65.78 20.40 2.69
CA THR A 565 64.73 20.13 3.68
C THR A 565 63.46 19.58 3.01
N PRO A 566 62.85 18.51 3.55
CA PRO A 566 61.60 17.96 3.03
C PRO A 566 60.45 18.97 3.09
N LYS A 567 59.52 18.85 2.15
CA LYS A 567 58.23 19.55 2.17
C LYS A 567 57.20 18.68 2.91
N GLU A 568 56.05 19.28 3.20
CA GLU A 568 54.92 18.55 3.76
C GLU A 568 54.08 17.89 2.67
N ILE A 569 53.45 16.76 2.98
CA ILE A 569 52.39 16.21 2.13
C ILE A 569 51.25 17.26 2.04
N PRO A 570 50.71 17.54 0.83
CA PRO A 570 49.61 18.48 0.67
C PRO A 570 48.41 18.14 1.58
N VAL A 571 47.76 19.17 2.13
CA VAL A 571 46.59 18.96 3.00
C VAL A 571 45.40 18.48 2.15
N PRO A 572 44.73 17.37 2.54
CA PRO A 572 43.58 16.84 1.82
C PRO A 572 42.38 17.80 1.85
N ARG A 573 41.49 17.67 0.86
CA ARG A 573 40.22 18.41 0.83
C ARG A 573 39.12 17.57 1.45
N GLN A 574 38.26 18.18 2.27
CA GLN A 574 37.04 17.54 2.72
C GLN A 574 36.02 17.45 1.57
N ILE A 575 35.51 16.25 1.32
CA ILE A 575 34.41 15.97 0.39
C ILE A 575 33.15 16.67 0.93
N ARG A 576 32.36 17.28 0.04
CA ARG A 576 31.11 17.95 0.44
C ARG A 576 29.94 16.98 0.36
N SER A 577 28.90 17.25 1.14
CA SER A 577 27.67 16.46 1.10
C SER A 577 27.01 16.54 -0.28
N PHE A 578 26.30 15.47 -0.67
CA PHE A 578 25.53 15.46 -1.91
C PHE A 578 24.47 16.56 -1.92
N LYS A 579 23.80 16.78 -0.78
CA LYS A 579 22.77 17.81 -0.61
C LYS A 579 23.27 19.23 -0.91
N ASP A 580 24.51 19.55 -0.52
CA ASP A 580 25.04 20.91 -0.63
C ASP A 580 25.86 21.16 -1.92
N SER A 581 26.29 20.10 -2.60
CA SER A 581 27.26 20.22 -3.70
C SER A 581 27.02 19.31 -4.92
N SER A 582 26.06 18.38 -4.84
CA SER A 582 25.84 17.32 -5.82
C SER A 582 27.03 16.36 -6.04
N GLU A 583 28.04 16.40 -5.17
CA GLU A 583 29.19 15.48 -5.18
C GLU A 583 28.75 14.06 -4.79
N LYS A 584 29.12 13.04 -5.58
CA LYS A 584 28.64 11.66 -5.44
C LYS A 584 29.73 10.66 -5.04
N VAL A 585 30.82 11.13 -4.41
CA VAL A 585 31.97 10.27 -4.08
C VAL A 585 31.57 9.08 -3.22
N LEU A 586 30.89 9.30 -2.10
CA LEU A 586 30.31 8.25 -1.26
C LEU A 586 28.79 8.43 -1.23
N TYR A 587 28.14 8.08 -2.33
CA TYR A 587 26.70 8.24 -2.51
C TYR A 587 26.08 6.95 -3.07
N VAL A 588 24.95 6.54 -2.50
CA VAL A 588 24.10 5.50 -3.07
C VAL A 588 22.63 5.94 -2.99
N GLY A 589 21.98 6.01 -4.15
CA GLY A 589 20.57 6.38 -4.28
C GLY A 589 19.65 5.16 -4.37
N SER A 590 18.36 5.41 -4.60
CA SER A 590 17.35 4.38 -4.93
C SER A 590 17.23 3.25 -3.90
N GLN A 591 17.38 3.58 -2.61
CA GLN A 591 17.27 2.62 -1.51
C GLN A 591 15.80 2.46 -1.11
N LEU A 592 15.11 1.45 -1.67
CA LEU A 592 13.68 1.21 -1.46
C LEU A 592 13.36 0.82 -0.01
N ILE A 593 12.46 1.56 0.63
CA ILE A 593 11.92 1.21 1.94
C ILE A 593 10.92 0.06 1.78
N SER A 594 11.17 -1.06 2.45
CA SER A 594 10.32 -2.25 2.33
C SER A 594 8.86 -2.00 2.78
N PRO A 595 7.84 -2.44 2.01
CA PRO A 595 6.43 -2.33 2.38
C PRO A 595 6.03 -3.13 3.62
N LYS A 596 6.93 -3.98 4.15
CA LYS A 596 6.71 -4.77 5.36
C LYS A 596 7.13 -4.04 6.65
N LEU A 597 7.80 -2.89 6.54
CA LEU A 597 8.25 -2.13 7.70
C LEU A 597 7.08 -1.35 8.31
N ILE A 598 6.74 -1.68 9.54
CA ILE A 598 5.74 -0.93 10.30
C ILE A 598 6.18 0.51 10.55
N ASN A 599 5.22 1.41 10.68
CA ASN A 599 5.48 2.79 11.10
C ASN A 599 6.38 2.83 12.34
N LYS A 600 7.44 3.65 12.28
CA LYS A 600 8.42 3.78 13.38
C LYS A 600 9.12 5.13 13.31
N ALA A 601 9.09 5.86 14.42
CA ALA A 601 9.66 7.19 14.53
C ALA A 601 11.14 7.13 14.86
N ASN A 602 11.86 8.15 14.39
CA ASN A 602 13.20 8.50 14.85
C ASN A 602 14.16 7.30 14.88
N THR A 603 14.10 6.46 13.85
CA THR A 603 14.97 5.29 13.77
C THR A 603 16.41 5.76 13.65
N ILE A 604 17.25 5.30 14.57
CA ILE A 604 18.65 5.72 14.67
C ILE A 604 19.42 5.17 13.47
N ALA A 605 20.28 6.00 12.89
CA ALA A 605 21.21 5.62 11.86
C ALA A 605 22.63 5.57 12.42
N THR A 606 23.44 4.63 11.94
CA THR A 606 24.86 4.49 12.26
C THR A 606 25.65 4.27 10.98
N GLY A 607 26.95 4.54 11.01
CA GLY A 607 27.79 4.30 9.85
C GLY A 607 29.27 4.25 10.17
N THR A 608 30.04 3.73 9.22
CA THR A 608 31.49 3.58 9.29
C THR A 608 32.09 3.95 7.93
N ILE A 609 33.11 4.79 7.91
CA ILE A 609 33.90 5.13 6.73
C ILE A 609 35.22 4.37 6.78
N TYR A 610 35.70 3.91 5.62
CA TYR A 610 36.88 3.06 5.50
C TYR A 610 37.93 3.75 4.64
N TYR A 611 39.17 3.70 5.10
CA TYR A 611 40.34 4.18 4.37
C TYR A 611 41.35 3.04 4.27
N LYS A 612 41.90 2.87 3.08
CA LYS A 612 42.87 1.83 2.75
C LYS A 612 44.28 2.41 2.72
N MET A 613 45.23 1.75 3.38
CA MET A 613 46.62 2.17 3.36
C MET A 613 47.24 1.92 1.99
N LEU A 614 48.03 2.89 1.52
CA LEU A 614 48.81 2.70 0.30
C LEU A 614 49.92 1.68 0.53
N GLU A 615 50.32 1.01 -0.55
CA GLU A 615 51.36 -0.01 -0.52
C GLU A 615 52.71 0.58 -0.07
N GLN A 616 53.05 1.78 -0.54
CA GLN A 616 54.27 2.50 -0.17
C GLN A 616 54.11 3.21 1.17
N HIS A 617 54.71 2.64 2.22
CA HIS A 617 54.65 3.15 3.59
C HIS A 617 55.93 2.82 4.37
N VAL A 618 56.15 3.55 5.47
CA VAL A 618 57.21 3.29 6.45
C VAL A 618 56.56 3.34 7.84
N GLN A 619 56.59 2.22 8.58
CA GLN A 619 55.94 2.09 9.90
C GLN A 619 54.42 2.43 9.91
N GLY A 620 53.71 2.13 8.82
CA GLY A 620 52.28 2.41 8.67
C GLY A 620 51.38 1.58 9.60
N SER A 621 50.19 2.12 9.91
CA SER A 621 49.26 1.52 10.88
C SER A 621 48.28 0.48 10.30
N GLY A 622 48.28 0.27 8.98
CA GLY A 622 47.34 -0.59 8.25
C GLY A 622 46.04 0.13 7.87
N ASP A 623 45.08 -0.61 7.31
CA ASP A 623 43.77 -0.07 6.94
C ASP A 623 43.01 0.47 8.16
N GLN A 624 42.38 1.63 7.99
CA GLN A 624 41.70 2.34 9.08
C GLN A 624 40.20 2.47 8.80
N ASN A 625 39.41 2.47 9.87
CA ASN A 625 37.98 2.73 9.79
C ASN A 625 37.52 3.61 10.95
N PHE A 626 36.55 4.47 10.66
CA PHE A 626 36.11 5.50 11.59
C PHE A 626 34.58 5.57 11.65
N PRO A 627 33.98 5.81 12.82
CA PRO A 627 32.54 6.02 12.92
C PRO A 627 32.13 7.31 12.21
N ILE A 628 31.01 7.26 11.49
CA ILE A 628 30.39 8.43 10.88
C ILE A 628 29.52 9.11 11.94
N THR A 629 29.72 10.41 12.14
CA THR A 629 29.01 11.20 13.14
C THR A 629 27.94 12.10 12.51
N GLY A 630 26.96 12.55 13.29
CA GLY A 630 25.97 13.53 12.84
C GLY A 630 24.92 13.02 11.85
N ILE A 631 24.68 11.70 11.78
CA ILE A 631 23.66 11.11 10.91
C ILE A 631 22.26 11.39 11.46
N ASN A 632 21.35 11.88 10.60
CA ASN A 632 19.96 12.11 10.98
C ASN A 632 19.20 10.80 11.28
N THR A 633 18.11 10.91 12.02
CA THR A 633 17.13 9.82 12.16
C THR A 633 16.20 9.75 10.95
N VAL A 634 15.58 8.59 10.75
CA VAL A 634 14.54 8.37 9.73
C VAL A 634 13.23 7.96 10.39
N THR A 635 12.11 8.56 9.99
CA THR A 635 10.77 8.20 10.47
C THR A 635 9.97 7.55 9.33
N VAL A 636 9.66 6.26 9.47
CA VAL A 636 8.80 5.54 8.52
C VAL A 636 7.35 5.76 8.92
N HIS A 637 6.53 6.30 8.01
CA HIS A 637 5.11 6.53 8.24
C HIS A 637 4.30 6.41 6.94
N THR A 638 3.64 5.28 6.76
CA THR A 638 2.87 5.00 5.55
C THR A 638 1.44 5.56 5.66
N PRO A 639 1.07 6.54 4.83
CA PRO A 639 -0.18 7.28 4.98
C PRO A 639 -1.37 6.61 4.28
N VAL A 640 -2.51 6.60 4.95
CA VAL A 640 -3.82 6.29 4.39
C VAL A 640 -4.88 7.27 4.87
N VAL A 641 -5.90 7.45 4.03
CA VAL A 641 -7.06 8.32 4.30
C VAL A 641 -8.36 7.57 4.05
N ASN A 642 -9.45 8.04 4.65
CA ASN A 642 -10.78 7.50 4.51
C ASN A 642 -11.81 8.61 4.68
N TYR A 643 -12.30 9.15 3.56
CA TYR A 643 -13.36 10.15 3.50
C TYR A 643 -14.57 9.56 2.78
N SER A 644 -15.02 8.41 3.26
CA SER A 644 -16.05 7.62 2.59
C SER A 644 -17.42 8.31 2.64
N LEU A 645 -18.21 8.09 1.60
CA LEU A 645 -19.56 8.64 1.45
C LEU A 645 -20.54 7.54 1.05
N VAL A 646 -21.82 7.77 1.30
CA VAL A 646 -22.92 6.91 0.88
C VAL A 646 -23.88 7.77 0.04
N SER A 647 -24.44 7.21 -1.04
CA SER A 647 -25.44 7.91 -1.85
C SER A 647 -26.71 8.19 -1.05
N ASP A 648 -27.34 9.32 -1.33
CA ASP A 648 -28.55 9.76 -0.65
C ASP A 648 -29.75 9.80 -1.62
N ASP A 649 -30.73 8.91 -1.42
CA ASP A 649 -31.89 8.76 -2.30
C ASP A 649 -33.11 9.56 -1.80
N GLN A 650 -32.89 10.85 -1.50
CA GLN A 650 -33.91 11.78 -0.97
C GLN A 650 -35.17 11.84 -1.84
N LYS A 651 -35.04 11.73 -3.16
CA LYS A 651 -36.15 11.79 -4.13
C LYS A 651 -37.17 10.65 -3.97
N HIS A 652 -36.85 9.61 -3.22
CA HIS A 652 -37.73 8.49 -2.91
C HIS A 652 -38.09 8.40 -1.42
N ASN A 653 -37.75 9.43 -0.64
CA ASN A 653 -38.00 9.48 0.80
C ASN A 653 -39.42 10.01 1.10
N GLN A 654 -40.29 9.13 1.58
CA GLN A 654 -41.69 9.43 1.90
C GLN A 654 -41.92 9.77 3.38
N LYS A 655 -40.88 9.88 4.23
CA LYS A 655 -41.06 10.19 5.64
C LYS A 655 -41.72 11.55 5.82
N THR A 656 -42.64 11.66 6.78
CA THR A 656 -43.23 12.95 7.16
C THR A 656 -42.22 13.87 7.82
N THR A 657 -41.22 13.30 8.49
CA THR A 657 -40.09 14.01 9.11
C THR A 657 -38.77 13.38 8.66
N PRO A 658 -38.21 13.79 7.51
CA PRO A 658 -36.93 13.29 7.01
C PRO A 658 -35.75 13.70 7.90
N ASP A 659 -34.74 12.83 8.02
CA ASP A 659 -33.47 13.17 8.64
C ASP A 659 -32.50 13.75 7.60
N LEU A 660 -32.16 15.03 7.74
CA LEU A 660 -31.27 15.74 6.81
C LEU A 660 -29.78 15.45 7.06
N TYR A 661 -29.43 14.77 8.15
CA TYR A 661 -28.04 14.47 8.52
C TYR A 661 -27.60 13.04 8.16
N SER A 662 -28.54 12.20 7.71
CA SER A 662 -28.31 10.80 7.33
C SER A 662 -28.61 10.60 5.86
N SER A 663 -27.84 9.79 5.15
CA SER A 663 -28.18 9.44 3.77
C SER A 663 -29.40 8.52 3.74
N ALA A 664 -30.41 8.87 2.95
CA ALA A 664 -31.62 8.06 2.78
C ALA A 664 -31.32 6.83 1.91
N LEU A 665 -31.50 5.64 2.48
CA LEU A 665 -31.45 4.37 1.78
C LEU A 665 -32.86 3.77 1.73
N ILE A 666 -33.38 3.57 0.53
CA ILE A 666 -34.76 3.11 0.34
C ILE A 666 -34.76 1.59 0.12
N LEU A 667 -35.62 0.89 0.85
CA LEU A 667 -35.79 -0.56 0.70
C LEU A 667 -36.10 -0.94 -0.75
N ASP A 668 -35.53 -2.06 -1.20
CA ASP A 668 -35.74 -2.63 -2.53
C ASP A 668 -35.19 -1.72 -3.66
N ARG A 669 -34.11 -0.99 -3.38
CA ARG A 669 -33.44 -0.09 -4.34
C ARG A 669 -31.92 -0.18 -4.24
N PRO A 670 -31.19 0.11 -5.34
CA PRO A 670 -29.74 0.18 -5.33
C PRO A 670 -29.25 1.45 -4.65
N PHE A 671 -28.09 1.37 -4.01
CA PHE A 671 -27.35 2.51 -3.47
C PHE A 671 -25.85 2.35 -3.76
N SER A 672 -25.08 3.43 -3.67
CA SER A 672 -23.63 3.38 -3.87
C SER A 672 -22.87 3.89 -2.66
N VAL A 673 -21.70 3.31 -2.42
CA VAL A 673 -20.70 3.84 -1.50
C VAL A 673 -19.50 4.35 -2.28
N ARG A 674 -18.90 5.44 -1.82
CA ARG A 674 -17.69 6.02 -2.39
C ARG A 674 -16.57 5.95 -1.36
N ILE A 675 -15.48 5.26 -1.66
CA ILE A 675 -14.30 5.14 -0.80
C ILE A 675 -13.09 5.78 -1.52
N PRO A 676 -12.88 7.10 -1.36
CA PRO A 676 -11.80 7.80 -2.02
C PRO A 676 -10.44 7.45 -1.40
N THR A 677 -9.40 7.41 -2.22
CA THR A 677 -7.99 7.36 -1.79
C THR A 677 -7.37 8.75 -1.70
N THR A 678 -8.11 9.79 -2.13
CA THR A 678 -7.73 11.19 -2.03
C THR A 678 -8.32 11.81 -0.77
N GLY A 679 -7.51 12.60 -0.06
CA GLY A 679 -7.94 13.26 1.16
C GLY A 679 -6.82 14.04 1.84
N GLN A 680 -7.16 14.74 2.92
CA GLN A 680 -6.19 15.46 3.74
C GLN A 680 -5.49 14.50 4.72
N HIS A 681 -4.16 14.58 4.79
CA HIS A 681 -3.35 13.97 5.85
C HIS A 681 -2.54 15.05 6.58
N ILE A 682 -1.51 14.69 7.34
CA ILE A 682 -0.57 15.64 7.96
C ILE A 682 0.13 16.50 6.89
N THR A 683 0.49 17.74 7.22
CA THR A 683 1.03 18.71 6.24
C THR A 683 2.56 18.68 6.11
N TYR A 684 3.17 17.50 6.26
CA TYR A 684 4.61 17.33 6.04
C TYR A 684 4.94 17.37 4.55
N PRO A 685 6.20 17.69 4.16
CA PRO A 685 6.63 17.57 2.76
C PRO A 685 6.34 16.17 2.23
N GLY A 686 5.67 16.12 1.08
CA GLY A 686 5.24 14.85 0.48
C GLY A 686 4.00 14.25 1.15
N TYR A 687 3.29 14.96 2.04
CA TYR A 687 1.96 14.58 2.55
C TYR A 687 0.95 15.70 2.19
N GLY A 688 -0.12 15.90 2.97
CA GLY A 688 -1.15 16.93 2.73
C GLY A 688 -2.43 16.42 2.05
N HIS A 689 -3.08 17.25 1.23
CA HIS A 689 -4.27 16.87 0.47
C HIS A 689 -3.89 16.27 -0.88
N ARG A 690 -4.01 14.94 -1.04
CA ARG A 690 -3.60 14.24 -2.27
C ARG A 690 -4.16 12.82 -2.35
N ASP A 691 -3.85 12.13 -3.45
CA ASP A 691 -4.10 10.71 -3.63
C ASP A 691 -3.04 9.83 -2.93
N TYR A 692 -3.51 8.91 -2.09
CA TYR A 692 -2.74 7.96 -1.31
C TYR A 692 -2.90 6.51 -1.79
N ALA A 693 -3.53 6.27 -2.95
CA ALA A 693 -3.77 4.92 -3.48
C ALA A 693 -2.52 4.02 -3.50
N LYS A 694 -1.34 4.60 -3.78
CA LYS A 694 -0.04 3.90 -3.78
C LYS A 694 0.24 3.11 -2.48
N TYR A 695 -0.23 3.61 -1.34
CA TYR A 695 0.10 3.08 -0.02
C TYR A 695 -1.02 2.26 0.62
N VAL A 696 -2.11 1.99 -0.12
CA VAL A 696 -3.28 1.28 0.38
C VAL A 696 -3.16 -0.20 0.05
N ARG A 697 -3.23 -1.05 1.08
CA ARG A 697 -3.36 -2.51 0.92
C ARG A 697 -4.75 -2.89 0.42
N THR A 698 -5.77 -2.40 1.13
CA THR A 698 -7.16 -2.81 0.95
C THR A 698 -8.08 -1.71 1.46
N LYS A 699 -9.21 -1.52 0.78
CA LYS A 699 -10.33 -0.70 1.23
C LYS A 699 -11.48 -1.63 1.56
N GLN A 700 -12.21 -1.37 2.65
CA GLN A 700 -13.30 -2.23 3.06
C GLN A 700 -14.50 -1.42 3.55
N VAL A 701 -15.68 -1.98 3.32
CA VAL A 701 -16.97 -1.50 3.85
C VAL A 701 -17.66 -2.62 4.62
N GLN A 702 -18.36 -2.28 5.69
CA GLN A 702 -19.18 -3.19 6.48
C GLN A 702 -20.54 -2.54 6.73
N PHE A 703 -21.59 -3.27 6.39
CA PHE A 703 -22.98 -2.85 6.59
C PHE A 703 -23.54 -3.48 7.87
N PRO A 704 -24.25 -2.73 8.74
CA PRO A 704 -24.93 -3.30 9.90
C PRO A 704 -26.26 -4.01 9.55
N PHE A 705 -26.57 -4.11 8.27
CA PHE A 705 -27.72 -4.79 7.69
C PHE A 705 -27.28 -5.58 6.45
N ASP A 706 -28.17 -6.47 6.00
CA ASP A 706 -27.90 -7.32 4.85
C ASP A 706 -27.92 -6.52 3.54
N VAL A 707 -27.06 -6.89 2.59
CA VAL A 707 -27.02 -6.28 1.25
C VAL A 707 -26.74 -7.34 0.18
N TYR A 708 -27.02 -6.99 -1.08
CA TYR A 708 -26.48 -7.71 -2.23
C TYR A 708 -25.47 -6.86 -2.98
N ASN A 709 -24.63 -7.51 -3.80
CA ASN A 709 -23.95 -6.81 -4.89
C ASN A 709 -24.97 -6.21 -5.88
N LYS A 710 -24.49 -5.32 -6.75
CA LYS A 710 -25.31 -4.62 -7.75
C LYS A 710 -26.17 -5.57 -8.60
N GLU A 711 -25.63 -6.72 -9.00
CA GLU A 711 -26.30 -7.69 -9.87
C GLU A 711 -27.30 -8.58 -9.13
N GLN A 712 -27.42 -8.46 -7.80
CA GLN A 712 -28.26 -9.29 -6.94
C GLN A 712 -27.92 -10.80 -7.01
N THR A 713 -26.68 -11.14 -7.35
CA THR A 713 -26.19 -12.52 -7.46
C THR A 713 -25.47 -13.00 -6.21
N THR A 714 -24.98 -12.07 -5.38
CA THR A 714 -24.14 -12.37 -4.23
C THR A 714 -24.72 -11.68 -2.99
N PHE A 715 -25.18 -12.50 -2.05
CA PHE A 715 -25.65 -12.06 -0.75
C PHE A 715 -24.48 -11.76 0.19
N ILE A 716 -24.55 -10.64 0.89
CA ILE A 716 -23.58 -10.19 1.88
C ILE A 716 -24.33 -10.02 3.21
N PRO A 717 -24.14 -10.94 4.17
CA PRO A 717 -24.77 -10.83 5.48
C PRO A 717 -24.30 -9.57 6.22
N LYS A 718 -25.17 -9.01 7.07
CA LYS A 718 -24.81 -7.91 7.98
C LYS A 718 -23.53 -8.22 8.78
N ASN A 719 -22.79 -7.17 9.11
CA ASN A 719 -21.53 -7.21 9.83
C ASN A 719 -20.40 -7.98 9.12
N THR A 720 -20.45 -8.10 7.80
CA THR A 720 -19.38 -8.68 6.98
C THR A 720 -18.54 -7.58 6.33
N TRP A 721 -17.21 -7.66 6.44
CA TRP A 721 -16.30 -6.78 5.72
C TRP A 721 -16.20 -7.20 4.26
N VAL A 722 -16.42 -6.24 3.35
CA VAL A 722 -16.34 -6.44 1.91
C VAL A 722 -15.14 -5.67 1.36
N ASP A 723 -14.26 -6.37 0.65
CA ASP A 723 -13.11 -5.77 -0.01
C ASP A 723 -13.53 -5.00 -1.26
N VAL A 724 -13.07 -3.75 -1.36
CA VAL A 724 -13.23 -2.90 -2.53
C VAL A 724 -11.85 -2.68 -3.16
N PRO A 725 -11.68 -2.95 -4.47
CA PRO A 725 -10.42 -2.70 -5.16
C PRO A 725 -9.93 -1.26 -4.96
N VAL A 726 -8.62 -1.06 -4.73
CA VAL A 726 -8.05 0.25 -4.38
C VAL A 726 -8.40 1.33 -5.40
N LYS A 727 -8.33 1.01 -6.69
CA LYS A 727 -8.64 1.93 -7.81
C LYS A 727 -10.15 2.18 -8.00
N GLN A 728 -11.01 1.33 -7.45
CA GLN A 728 -12.46 1.49 -7.57
C GLN A 728 -12.97 2.44 -6.49
N LEU A 729 -13.34 3.67 -6.89
CA LEU A 729 -13.80 4.68 -5.95
C LEU A 729 -15.26 4.49 -5.56
N ASP A 730 -16.12 4.09 -6.50
CA ASP A 730 -17.55 3.93 -6.29
C ASP A 730 -17.94 2.44 -6.43
N THR A 731 -18.76 1.94 -5.50
CA THR A 731 -19.27 0.55 -5.49
C THR A 731 -20.77 0.56 -5.26
N PHE A 732 -21.51 -0.22 -6.04
CA PHE A 732 -22.97 -0.30 -5.97
C PHE A 732 -23.41 -1.56 -5.24
N PHE A 733 -24.41 -1.41 -4.39
CA PHE A 733 -25.06 -2.46 -3.63
C PHE A 733 -26.57 -2.36 -3.81
N PHE A 734 -27.28 -3.43 -3.47
CA PHE A 734 -28.74 -3.46 -3.47
C PHE A 734 -29.27 -3.75 -2.07
N LEU A 735 -30.22 -2.94 -1.61
CA LEU A 735 -30.80 -3.05 -0.28
C LEU A 735 -32.04 -3.98 -0.29
N PRO A 736 -32.00 -5.15 0.36
CA PRO A 736 -33.12 -6.07 0.42
C PRO A 736 -34.33 -5.49 1.16
N VAL A 737 -35.53 -5.92 0.76
CA VAL A 737 -36.79 -5.41 1.34
C VAL A 737 -37.02 -5.84 2.80
N TRP A 738 -36.41 -6.93 3.25
CA TRP A 738 -36.58 -7.46 4.62
C TRP A 738 -35.68 -6.80 5.67
N VAL A 739 -34.80 -5.88 5.28
CA VAL A 739 -34.04 -5.08 6.22
C VAL A 739 -35.01 -4.22 7.05
N ASP A 740 -34.77 -4.14 8.35
CA ASP A 740 -35.56 -3.29 9.24
C ASP A 740 -35.31 -1.81 8.93
N GLU A 741 -36.39 -1.02 8.93
CA GLU A 741 -36.28 0.42 8.86
C GLU A 741 -35.61 0.98 10.12
N GLY A 742 -34.80 2.02 9.96
CA GLY A 742 -34.12 2.66 11.08
C GLY A 742 -32.82 3.36 10.71
N LYS A 743 -32.20 3.96 11.72
CA LYS A 743 -30.90 4.63 11.58
C LYS A 743 -29.76 3.66 11.82
N TYR A 744 -28.77 3.71 10.94
CA TYR A 744 -27.62 2.81 10.94
C TYR A 744 -26.32 3.57 10.68
N GLN A 745 -25.21 2.96 11.08
CA GLN A 745 -23.86 3.45 10.79
C GLN A 745 -23.15 2.46 9.87
N ILE A 746 -22.82 2.87 8.66
CA ILE A 746 -21.99 2.07 7.75
C ILE A 746 -20.53 2.34 8.10
N LEU A 747 -19.75 1.27 8.28
CA LEU A 747 -18.35 1.36 8.68
C LEU A 747 -17.44 1.18 7.48
N PHE A 748 -16.42 2.04 7.38
CA PHE A 748 -15.41 2.00 6.34
C PHE A 748 -14.03 1.92 6.96
N ARG A 749 -13.11 1.22 6.30
CA ARG A 749 -11.70 1.28 6.66
C ARG A 749 -10.79 1.20 5.43
N THR A 750 -9.73 2.00 5.45
CA THR A 750 -8.63 1.97 4.49
C THR A 750 -7.37 1.53 5.23
N ILE A 751 -6.78 0.42 4.79
CA ILE A 751 -5.67 -0.24 5.47
C ILE A 751 -4.37 0.05 4.71
N ALA A 752 -3.34 0.55 5.40
CA ALA A 752 -2.04 0.79 4.81
C ALA A 752 -1.34 -0.51 4.39
N GLU A 753 -0.51 -0.46 3.33
CA GLU A 753 0.27 -1.60 2.84
C GLU A 753 1.15 -2.25 3.92
N ASN A 754 1.69 -1.43 4.83
CA ASN A 754 2.56 -1.85 5.91
C ASN A 754 1.82 -2.14 7.23
N ALA A 755 0.49 -2.21 7.19
CA ALA A 755 -0.30 -2.48 8.38
C ALA A 755 0.05 -3.89 8.94
N PRO A 756 0.44 -4.01 10.22
CA PRO A 756 0.64 -5.30 10.87
C PRO A 756 -0.66 -6.13 10.95
N THR A 757 -0.59 -7.36 11.44
CA THR A 757 -1.78 -8.22 11.64
C THR A 757 -2.72 -7.67 12.72
N SER A 758 -2.15 -7.15 13.81
CA SER A 758 -2.84 -6.36 14.83
C SER A 758 -2.52 -4.89 14.61
N PHE A 759 -3.53 -4.05 14.40
CA PHE A 759 -3.37 -2.64 14.07
C PHE A 759 -4.34 -1.77 14.86
N THR A 760 -3.98 -0.50 15.04
CA THR A 760 -4.88 0.53 15.56
C THR A 760 -5.43 1.40 14.43
N VAL A 761 -6.54 2.09 14.72
CA VAL A 761 -7.32 2.84 13.75
C VAL A 761 -7.41 4.31 14.13
N GLN A 762 -7.64 5.18 13.14
CA GLN A 762 -7.89 6.60 13.34
C GLN A 762 -8.95 7.12 12.41
N HIS A 763 -9.79 8.04 12.88
CA HIS A 763 -10.79 8.69 12.05
C HIS A 763 -10.14 9.51 10.93
N ASN A 764 -10.69 9.43 9.71
CA ASN A 764 -10.28 10.13 8.48
C ASN A 764 -8.88 9.84 7.92
N ALA A 765 -7.85 9.81 8.76
CA ALA A 765 -6.48 9.64 8.32
C ALA A 765 -5.63 9.11 9.47
N ASN A 766 -4.67 8.23 9.17
CA ASN A 766 -3.74 7.71 10.18
C ASN A 766 -2.63 8.73 10.52
N VAL A 767 -2.97 9.95 10.94
CA VAL A 767 -1.99 11.01 11.22
C VAL A 767 -1.12 10.73 12.45
N THR A 768 -1.61 9.94 13.39
CA THR A 768 -0.84 9.44 14.52
C THR A 768 -0.05 8.23 14.07
N LEU A 769 1.27 8.26 14.26
CA LEU A 769 2.23 7.30 13.74
C LEU A 769 1.86 5.83 13.99
N ASP A 770 1.38 5.51 15.20
CA ASP A 770 1.07 4.14 15.61
C ASP A 770 -0.12 3.52 14.85
N ASN A 771 -0.95 4.35 14.19
CA ASN A 771 -2.10 3.90 13.43
C ASN A 771 -1.72 3.52 11.99
N HIS A 772 -2.29 2.43 11.50
CA HIS A 772 -2.09 1.94 10.11
C HIS A 772 -3.39 1.92 9.30
N VAL A 773 -4.50 2.32 9.91
CA VAL A 773 -5.82 2.23 9.30
C VAL A 773 -6.58 3.53 9.52
N ALA A 774 -7.11 4.08 8.44
CA ALA A 774 -8.05 5.20 8.48
C ALA A 774 -9.48 4.66 8.45
N VAL A 775 -10.33 5.08 9.38
CA VAL A 775 -11.74 4.66 9.49
C VAL A 775 -12.69 5.83 9.29
N GLU A 776 -13.89 5.51 8.81
CA GLU A 776 -15.01 6.43 8.69
C GLU A 776 -16.31 5.70 9.05
N SER A 777 -17.28 6.43 9.59
CA SER A 777 -18.62 5.96 9.89
C SER A 777 -19.64 6.92 9.31
N VAL A 778 -20.42 6.45 8.33
CA VAL A 778 -21.42 7.28 7.65
C VAL A 778 -22.81 6.94 8.18
N PRO A 779 -23.57 7.92 8.70
CA PRO A 779 -24.94 7.73 9.13
C PRO A 779 -25.88 7.57 7.93
N VAL A 780 -26.74 6.56 8.01
CA VAL A 780 -27.77 6.29 7.00
C VAL A 780 -29.11 6.01 7.68
N ASP A 781 -30.19 6.29 6.95
CA ASP A 781 -31.57 6.02 7.38
C ASP A 781 -32.20 5.09 6.36
N VAL A 782 -32.54 3.87 6.79
CA VAL A 782 -33.23 2.87 5.98
C VAL A 782 -34.73 3.10 6.06
N ILE A 783 -35.37 3.27 4.90
CA ILE A 783 -36.74 3.79 4.80
C ILE A 783 -37.59 2.89 3.89
N GLY A 784 -38.79 2.57 4.37
CA GLY A 784 -39.83 1.88 3.63
C GLY A 784 -40.62 2.79 2.69
N ARG A 785 -41.68 2.27 2.08
CA ARG A 785 -42.55 3.04 1.16
C ARG A 785 -44.01 2.62 1.23
N VAL A 786 -44.92 3.56 0.93
CA VAL A 786 -46.35 3.36 0.61
C VAL A 786 -46.57 3.70 -0.86
N TYR A 787 -47.26 2.83 -1.60
CA TYR A 787 -47.31 2.90 -3.08
C TYR A 787 -48.43 2.06 -3.69
N ASP A 788 -48.55 2.11 -5.01
CA ASP A 788 -49.46 1.25 -5.79
C ASP A 788 -50.95 1.41 -5.42
N PHE A 789 -51.39 2.61 -5.02
CA PHE A 789 -52.83 2.84 -4.80
C PHE A 789 -53.62 2.65 -6.10
N HIS A 790 -54.69 1.85 -6.05
CA HIS A 790 -55.56 1.67 -7.21
C HIS A 790 -56.97 1.20 -6.83
N ILE A 791 -57.95 1.51 -7.68
CA ILE A 791 -59.33 1.02 -7.57
C ILE A 791 -59.43 -0.33 -8.27
N THR A 792 -59.84 -1.35 -7.51
CA THR A 792 -59.92 -2.75 -7.94
C THR A 792 -61.31 -3.23 -8.28
N ASP A 793 -62.35 -2.54 -7.82
CA ASP A 793 -63.73 -2.84 -8.21
C ASP A 793 -64.67 -1.65 -7.96
N ILE A 794 -65.80 -1.61 -8.68
CA ILE A 794 -66.89 -0.66 -8.47
C ILE A 794 -68.21 -1.44 -8.48
N ALA A 795 -68.99 -1.31 -7.41
CA ALA A 795 -70.21 -2.08 -7.20
C ALA A 795 -71.43 -1.61 -8.03
N ASP A 796 -71.29 -0.51 -8.77
CA ASP A 796 -72.29 -0.07 -9.75
C ASP A 796 -72.39 -1.11 -10.86
N TYR A 797 -73.60 -1.62 -11.12
CA TYR A 797 -73.85 -2.70 -12.09
C TYR A 797 -73.33 -2.38 -13.49
N ASN A 798 -73.30 -1.09 -13.87
CA ASN A 798 -72.79 -0.69 -15.17
C ASN A 798 -71.28 -0.91 -15.29
N TRP A 799 -70.55 -0.90 -14.17
CA TRP A 799 -69.10 -1.07 -14.10
C TRP A 799 -68.68 -2.54 -13.94
N GLN A 800 -69.62 -3.44 -13.63
CA GLN A 800 -69.32 -4.87 -13.44
C GLN A 800 -68.53 -5.47 -14.60
N ILE A 801 -68.89 -5.14 -15.85
CA ILE A 801 -68.26 -5.70 -17.05
C ILE A 801 -66.79 -5.29 -17.22
N VAL A 802 -66.35 -4.24 -16.52
CA VAL A 802 -64.94 -3.80 -16.53
C VAL A 802 -64.09 -4.71 -15.65
N PHE A 803 -64.58 -5.06 -14.47
CA PHE A 803 -63.81 -5.85 -13.49
C PHE A 803 -64.07 -7.35 -13.60
N ARG A 804 -65.21 -7.71 -14.19
CA ARG A 804 -65.69 -9.08 -14.42
C ARG A 804 -66.26 -9.19 -15.84
N PRO A 805 -65.41 -9.12 -16.88
CA PRO A 805 -65.86 -9.23 -18.26
C PRO A 805 -66.41 -10.64 -18.55
N TRP A 806 -67.33 -10.73 -19.52
CA TRP A 806 -67.71 -12.01 -20.12
C TRP A 806 -66.59 -12.52 -21.04
N GLU A 807 -66.59 -13.82 -21.34
CA GLU A 807 -65.60 -14.41 -22.25
C GLU A 807 -65.57 -13.67 -23.60
N ASN A 808 -64.36 -13.44 -24.13
CA ASN A 808 -64.07 -12.78 -25.41
C ASN A 808 -64.38 -11.27 -25.49
N ILE A 809 -64.40 -10.57 -24.35
CA ILE A 809 -64.44 -9.10 -24.31
C ILE A 809 -63.01 -8.55 -24.17
N ASP A 810 -62.69 -7.52 -24.97
CA ASP A 810 -61.39 -6.84 -24.98
C ASP A 810 -61.24 -5.90 -23.77
N VAL A 811 -61.03 -6.49 -22.60
CA VAL A 811 -60.70 -5.84 -21.32
C VAL A 811 -59.55 -6.61 -20.69
N PRO A 812 -58.54 -5.94 -20.09
CA PRO A 812 -57.45 -6.64 -19.42
C PRO A 812 -57.97 -7.58 -18.33
N ASP A 813 -57.38 -8.78 -18.25
CA ASP A 813 -57.58 -9.68 -17.11
C ASP A 813 -57.20 -8.93 -15.82
N GLN A 814 -58.14 -8.83 -14.87
CA GLN A 814 -58.00 -8.06 -13.62
C GLN A 814 -57.83 -6.53 -13.81
N ALA A 815 -58.60 -5.94 -14.72
CA ALA A 815 -58.63 -4.49 -14.92
C ALA A 815 -58.76 -3.72 -13.59
N SER A 816 -57.96 -2.66 -13.45
CA SER A 816 -57.98 -1.78 -12.28
C SER A 816 -57.51 -0.38 -12.64
N TYR A 817 -57.89 0.62 -11.86
CA TYR A 817 -57.57 2.03 -12.14
C TYR A 817 -56.46 2.52 -11.22
N TRP A 818 -55.26 2.67 -11.78
CA TRP A 818 -54.04 3.06 -11.06
C TRP A 818 -53.91 4.58 -10.96
N VAL A 819 -53.17 5.07 -9.96
CA VAL A 819 -52.79 6.51 -9.85
C VAL A 819 -52.35 7.11 -11.19
N GLY A 820 -51.52 6.39 -11.95
CA GLY A 820 -51.11 6.81 -13.29
C GLY A 820 -50.51 5.65 -14.10
N ALA A 821 -49.76 6.00 -15.14
CA ALA A 821 -49.15 5.01 -16.05
C ALA A 821 -47.79 4.47 -15.57
N ASN A 822 -47.28 4.98 -14.44
CA ASN A 822 -45.97 4.60 -13.91
C ASN A 822 -46.09 3.71 -12.65
N GLY A 823 -45.02 2.97 -12.40
CA GLY A 823 -44.76 2.19 -11.20
C GLY A 823 -44.23 3.03 -10.05
N ILE A 824 -43.94 2.35 -8.93
CA ILE A 824 -43.44 2.94 -7.69
C ILE A 824 -42.21 3.85 -7.86
N ASP A 825 -41.34 3.55 -8.84
CA ASP A 825 -40.09 4.27 -9.13
C ASP A 825 -40.16 5.16 -10.38
N GLY A 826 -41.37 5.38 -10.92
CA GLY A 826 -41.59 6.21 -12.11
C GLY A 826 -41.36 5.51 -13.46
N ALA A 827 -40.98 4.23 -13.47
CA ALA A 827 -40.89 3.43 -14.70
C ALA A 827 -42.30 3.08 -15.22
N PRO A 828 -42.52 2.94 -16.55
CA PRO A 828 -43.84 2.58 -17.08
C PRO A 828 -44.38 1.26 -16.51
N ARG A 829 -45.63 1.28 -16.02
CA ARG A 829 -46.34 0.10 -15.49
C ARG A 829 -46.97 -0.75 -16.59
N GLY A 830 -47.26 -0.14 -17.75
CA GLY A 830 -47.85 -0.82 -18.90
C GLY A 830 -49.38 -0.83 -18.94
N ASN A 831 -50.06 -0.13 -18.01
CA ASN A 831 -51.49 0.15 -18.13
C ASN A 831 -51.76 1.25 -19.17
N ASN A 832 -52.82 1.07 -19.96
CA ASN A 832 -53.25 2.01 -21.00
C ASN A 832 -54.48 2.81 -20.55
N THR A 833 -54.76 3.95 -21.20
CA THR A 833 -56.05 4.65 -21.07
C THR A 833 -57.19 3.67 -21.44
N PRO A 834 -58.29 3.61 -20.67
CA PRO A 834 -58.72 4.53 -19.62
C PRO A 834 -58.40 4.11 -18.17
N TYR A 835 -57.52 3.14 -17.94
CA TYR A 835 -57.27 2.50 -16.64
C TYR A 835 -56.36 3.31 -15.69
N VAL A 836 -56.67 4.59 -15.51
CA VAL A 836 -55.98 5.53 -14.60
C VAL A 836 -56.98 6.34 -13.77
N LEU A 837 -56.53 6.84 -12.62
CA LEU A 837 -57.31 7.69 -11.73
C LEU A 837 -57.32 9.16 -12.19
N PRO A 838 -58.38 9.92 -11.85
CA PRO A 838 -59.60 9.48 -11.16
C PRO A 838 -60.53 8.68 -12.08
N VAL A 839 -61.31 7.77 -11.49
CA VAL A 839 -62.43 7.14 -12.20
C VAL A 839 -63.53 8.17 -12.41
N ARG A 840 -63.83 8.49 -13.66
CA ARG A 840 -64.76 9.56 -14.04
C ARG A 840 -65.56 9.20 -15.29
N GLN A 841 -66.39 10.13 -15.74
CA GLN A 841 -66.98 10.06 -17.07
C GLN A 841 -65.89 9.95 -18.14
N GLY A 842 -66.01 8.93 -18.99
CA GLY A 842 -65.02 8.57 -20.00
C GLY A 842 -64.00 7.53 -19.54
N SER A 843 -63.95 7.18 -18.25
CA SER A 843 -63.06 6.13 -17.74
C SER A 843 -63.58 4.72 -18.05
N HIS A 844 -64.87 4.55 -18.32
CA HIS A 844 -65.43 3.24 -18.68
C HIS A 844 -65.11 2.89 -20.15
N PRO A 845 -64.54 1.72 -20.46
CA PRO A 845 -64.10 1.35 -21.82
C PRO A 845 -65.24 1.33 -22.85
N PHE A 846 -66.45 0.93 -22.43
CA PHE A 846 -67.63 0.83 -23.31
C PHE A 846 -68.63 2.01 -23.23
N TYR A 847 -68.70 2.73 -22.10
CA TYR A 847 -69.73 3.74 -21.85
C TYR A 847 -69.10 5.10 -21.58
N ARG A 848 -69.02 5.93 -22.62
CA ARG A 848 -68.34 7.23 -22.53
C ARG A 848 -69.01 8.19 -21.54
N ASN A 849 -70.33 8.08 -21.31
CA ASN A 849 -71.15 9.05 -20.55
C ASN A 849 -71.46 8.62 -19.11
N LEU A 850 -70.73 7.64 -18.61
CA LEU A 850 -70.99 7.00 -17.33
C LEU A 850 -69.98 7.49 -16.27
N ALA A 851 -70.49 8.08 -15.20
CA ALA A 851 -69.79 8.23 -13.93
C ALA A 851 -70.49 7.38 -12.87
N VAL A 852 -69.83 7.14 -11.73
CA VAL A 852 -70.39 6.31 -10.66
C VAL A 852 -71.51 7.08 -9.95
N LYS A 853 -72.58 6.39 -9.53
CA LYS A 853 -73.68 7.02 -8.74
C LYS A 853 -73.38 6.94 -7.24
N THR A 854 -73.83 7.94 -6.47
CA THR A 854 -73.69 7.93 -5.01
C THR A 854 -74.39 6.69 -4.41
N GLY A 855 -73.91 6.17 -3.29
CA GLY A 855 -74.41 4.91 -2.71
C GLY A 855 -73.77 3.62 -3.22
N TYR A 856 -73.15 3.61 -4.41
CA TYR A 856 -72.28 2.50 -4.81
C TYR A 856 -70.89 2.65 -4.21
N HIS A 857 -70.39 1.56 -3.65
CA HIS A 857 -69.03 1.51 -3.13
C HIS A 857 -68.03 1.15 -4.22
N PHE A 858 -66.81 1.65 -4.07
CA PHE A 858 -65.65 1.16 -4.80
C PHE A 858 -64.67 0.51 -3.83
N LYS A 859 -63.96 -0.49 -4.32
CA LYS A 859 -62.94 -1.24 -3.60
C LYS A 859 -61.59 -0.81 -4.13
N PHE A 860 -60.63 -0.70 -3.22
CA PHE A 860 -59.26 -0.31 -3.55
C PHE A 860 -58.29 -1.10 -2.69
N ASP A 861 -57.05 -1.13 -3.14
CA ASP A 861 -55.93 -1.54 -2.31
C ASP A 861 -54.67 -0.71 -2.62
N LEU A 862 -53.69 -0.85 -1.73
CA LEU A 862 -52.37 -0.26 -1.83
C LEU A 862 -51.35 -1.12 -1.11
N LYS A 863 -50.08 -0.85 -1.34
CA LYS A 863 -48.97 -1.60 -0.73
C LYS A 863 -48.12 -0.74 0.17
N THR A 864 -47.53 -1.40 1.15
CA THR A 864 -46.40 -0.88 1.93
C THR A 864 -45.23 -1.84 1.85
N LYS A 865 -44.01 -1.31 1.98
CA LYS A 865 -42.80 -2.11 2.24
C LYS A 865 -42.04 -1.52 3.42
N GLY A 866 -41.46 -2.38 4.26
CA GLY A 866 -40.81 -1.99 5.51
C GLY A 866 -41.60 -2.47 6.74
N ASN A 867 -41.45 -1.77 7.86
CA ASN A 867 -41.94 -2.13 9.19
C ASN A 867 -43.41 -1.73 9.39
N MET A 868 -44.29 -2.17 8.48
CA MET A 868 -45.75 -1.94 8.53
C MET A 868 -46.52 -3.25 8.81
N PHE A 869 -45.88 -4.20 9.48
CA PHE A 869 -46.39 -5.54 9.79
C PHE A 869 -46.76 -5.74 11.28
N GLY A 870 -46.57 -4.74 12.12
CA GLY A 870 -47.00 -4.74 13.53
C GLY A 870 -48.52 -4.81 13.68
N ALA A 871 -48.97 -5.22 14.87
CA ALA A 871 -50.40 -5.37 15.18
C ALA A 871 -51.13 -4.01 15.30
N GLN A 872 -50.41 -2.95 15.62
CA GLN A 872 -50.93 -1.58 15.78
C GLN A 872 -50.64 -0.69 14.57
N ASP A 873 -50.05 -1.26 13.51
CA ASP A 873 -49.79 -0.52 12.28
C ASP A 873 -51.08 -0.40 11.48
N SER A 874 -51.24 0.73 10.80
CA SER A 874 -52.45 1.02 10.03
C SER A 874 -52.20 2.02 8.90
N ILE A 875 -53.15 2.10 7.97
CA ILE A 875 -53.21 3.15 6.95
C ILE A 875 -54.35 4.11 7.30
N ARG A 876 -54.01 5.38 7.47
CA ARG A 876 -55.00 6.46 7.63
C ARG A 876 -55.30 7.06 6.26
N ILE A 877 -56.58 7.14 5.92
CA ILE A 877 -57.06 7.81 4.72
C ILE A 877 -58.03 8.91 5.16
N THR A 878 -57.82 10.13 4.69
CA THR A 878 -58.68 11.29 5.00
C THR A 878 -59.36 11.77 3.72
N PRO A 879 -60.61 11.35 3.45
CA PRO A 879 -61.37 11.83 2.31
C PRO A 879 -61.78 13.29 2.44
N THR A 880 -61.69 14.03 1.33
CA THR A 880 -62.27 15.37 1.19
C THR A 880 -63.12 15.44 -0.08
N PHE A 881 -64.03 16.42 -0.13
CA PHE A 881 -65.03 16.52 -1.20
C PHE A 881 -64.95 17.87 -1.89
N SER A 882 -64.94 17.82 -3.21
CA SER A 882 -65.08 19.00 -4.06
C SER A 882 -66.15 18.76 -5.12
N TYR A 883 -66.61 19.84 -5.74
CA TYR A 883 -67.58 19.80 -6.82
C TYR A 883 -67.01 20.43 -8.07
N VAL A 884 -67.27 19.81 -9.21
CA VAL A 884 -66.96 20.34 -10.53
C VAL A 884 -68.23 20.33 -11.40
N PRO A 885 -68.54 21.44 -12.09
CA PRO A 885 -69.65 21.49 -13.05
C PRO A 885 -69.51 20.43 -14.14
N ARG A 886 -70.63 20.07 -14.78
CA ARG A 886 -70.62 19.11 -15.90
C ARG A 886 -69.75 19.58 -17.07
N GLU A 887 -69.64 20.88 -17.29
CA GLU A 887 -68.85 21.52 -18.35
C GLU A 887 -67.35 21.60 -18.03
N GLY A 888 -66.91 21.02 -16.91
CA GLY A 888 -65.52 21.04 -16.47
C GLY A 888 -65.15 22.29 -15.68
N GLY A 889 -63.85 22.58 -15.61
CA GLY A 889 -63.26 23.65 -14.84
C GLY A 889 -62.52 23.18 -13.59
N THR A 890 -62.31 24.11 -12.65
CA THR A 890 -61.57 23.86 -11.41
C THR A 890 -62.52 23.41 -10.29
N PRO A 891 -62.31 22.22 -9.68
CA PRO A 891 -63.10 21.77 -8.54
C PRO A 891 -62.97 22.70 -7.33
N PHE A 892 -64.09 23.00 -6.68
CA PHE A 892 -64.15 23.82 -5.46
C PHE A 892 -64.72 23.01 -4.28
N PRO A 893 -64.31 23.29 -3.02
CA PRO A 893 -64.72 22.48 -1.87
C PRO A 893 -66.21 22.60 -1.58
N VAL A 894 -66.82 21.49 -1.13
CA VAL A 894 -68.26 21.39 -0.85
C VAL A 894 -68.54 20.71 0.49
N ASP A 895 -69.68 21.06 1.08
CA ASP A 895 -70.27 20.31 2.18
C ASP A 895 -71.34 19.35 1.62
N LEU A 896 -71.33 18.12 2.14
CA LEU A 896 -72.26 17.07 1.74
C LEU A 896 -73.24 16.78 2.86
N TYR A 897 -74.52 16.63 2.52
CA TYR A 897 -75.59 16.36 3.47
C TYR A 897 -76.34 15.09 3.05
N TYR A 898 -76.71 14.25 4.01
CA TYR A 898 -77.57 13.10 3.79
C TYR A 898 -78.72 13.09 4.81
N SER A 899 -79.73 12.26 4.55
CA SER A 899 -80.85 12.09 5.46
C SER A 899 -81.02 10.61 5.80
N THR A 900 -81.36 10.34 7.05
CA THR A 900 -81.77 9.02 7.55
C THR A 900 -83.29 8.98 7.62
N ALA A 901 -83.85 7.85 8.08
CA ALA A 901 -85.29 7.76 8.31
C ALA A 901 -85.79 8.69 9.44
N THR A 902 -84.90 9.14 10.33
CA THR A 902 -85.24 9.88 11.56
C THR A 902 -84.69 11.30 11.60
N GLU A 903 -83.64 11.59 10.84
CA GLU A 903 -82.94 12.88 10.84
C GLU A 903 -82.66 13.32 9.39
N ASN A 904 -82.97 14.57 9.08
CA ASN A 904 -82.76 15.16 7.76
C ASN A 904 -81.56 16.11 7.78
N LEU A 905 -80.86 16.23 6.64
CA LEU A 905 -79.76 17.18 6.45
C LEU A 905 -78.62 17.02 7.48
N ILE A 906 -78.15 15.79 7.68
CA ILE A 906 -76.93 15.50 8.45
C ILE A 906 -75.73 15.85 7.57
N LYS A 907 -74.92 16.83 7.99
CA LYS A 907 -73.66 17.17 7.33
C LYS A 907 -72.65 16.04 7.55
N ILE A 908 -72.07 15.52 6.47
CA ILE A 908 -70.98 14.53 6.53
C ILE A 908 -69.80 15.13 7.32
N GLY A 909 -69.30 14.37 8.29
CA GLY A 909 -68.21 14.78 9.19
C GLY A 909 -68.63 15.71 10.34
N SER A 910 -69.91 16.08 10.47
CA SER A 910 -70.40 16.84 11.62
C SER A 910 -70.56 15.96 12.87
N PRO A 911 -70.69 16.53 14.08
CA PRO A 911 -70.99 15.77 15.29
C PRO A 911 -72.26 14.90 15.20
N GLN A 912 -73.21 15.27 14.34
CA GLN A 912 -74.43 14.53 14.05
C GLN A 912 -74.19 13.32 13.12
N ASP A 913 -73.08 13.29 12.38
CA ASP A 913 -72.71 12.17 11.52
C ASP A 913 -72.21 10.98 12.35
N LYS A 914 -73.11 10.04 12.64
CA LYS A 914 -72.80 8.84 13.43
C LYS A 914 -72.59 7.58 12.58
N VAL A 915 -72.69 7.67 11.26
CA VAL A 915 -72.60 6.51 10.37
C VAL A 915 -71.17 5.97 10.33
N GLN A 916 -71.03 4.68 10.64
CA GLN A 916 -69.75 3.95 10.58
C GLN A 916 -69.61 3.20 9.25
N ARG A 917 -68.36 3.04 8.81
CA ARG A 917 -67.98 2.34 7.59
C ARG A 917 -67.32 1.02 7.95
N TYR A 918 -67.64 -0.02 7.18
CA TYR A 918 -67.09 -1.35 7.41
C TYR A 918 -66.47 -1.90 6.13
N THR A 919 -65.42 -2.72 6.28
CA THR A 919 -64.78 -3.45 5.18
C THR A 919 -64.65 -4.93 5.55
N ILE A 920 -64.76 -5.81 4.56
CA ILE A 920 -64.46 -7.24 4.66
C ILE A 920 -63.23 -7.52 3.80
N LEU A 921 -62.23 -8.23 4.36
CA LEU A 921 -60.96 -8.52 3.68
C LEU A 921 -61.15 -9.40 2.44
N ASN A 922 -61.76 -10.57 2.61
CA ASN A 922 -62.00 -11.55 1.54
C ASN A 922 -63.44 -11.48 1.03
N ASP A 923 -63.89 -10.26 0.71
CA ASP A 923 -65.14 -10.05 -0.02
C ASP A 923 -65.00 -10.62 -1.44
N PRO A 924 -66.00 -11.38 -1.97
CA PRO A 924 -65.89 -12.03 -3.28
C PRO A 924 -65.53 -11.10 -4.43
N LEU A 925 -65.88 -9.81 -4.35
CA LEU A 925 -65.58 -8.84 -5.41
C LEU A 925 -64.12 -8.32 -5.38
N ARG A 926 -63.37 -8.59 -4.31
CA ARG A 926 -61.94 -8.19 -4.19
C ARG A 926 -60.98 -9.15 -4.87
N ASN A 927 -61.40 -10.40 -5.10
CA ASN A 927 -60.55 -11.47 -5.64
C ASN A 927 -59.19 -11.57 -4.93
N VAL A 928 -59.16 -11.53 -3.59
CA VAL A 928 -57.92 -11.68 -2.82
C VAL A 928 -57.30 -13.05 -3.13
N PRO A 929 -56.04 -13.14 -3.60
CA PRO A 929 -55.44 -14.42 -3.95
C PRO A 929 -55.34 -15.36 -2.74
N ASP A 930 -55.68 -16.63 -2.95
CA ASP A 930 -55.68 -17.64 -1.88
C ASP A 930 -54.31 -17.79 -1.22
N ASP A 931 -53.23 -17.63 -1.98
CA ASP A 931 -51.87 -17.75 -1.46
C ASP A 931 -51.50 -16.58 -0.54
N GLU A 932 -52.01 -15.35 -0.78
CA GLU A 932 -51.84 -14.23 0.15
C GLU A 932 -52.51 -14.53 1.50
N LEU A 933 -53.71 -15.11 1.47
CA LEU A 933 -54.45 -15.48 2.67
C LEU A 933 -53.75 -16.61 3.44
N LYS A 934 -53.27 -17.65 2.74
CA LYS A 934 -52.49 -18.74 3.34
C LYS A 934 -51.21 -18.22 3.99
N ASN A 935 -50.43 -17.42 3.26
CA ASN A 935 -49.17 -16.86 3.75
C ASN A 935 -49.38 -16.00 5.01
N THR A 936 -50.40 -15.14 5.00
CA THR A 936 -50.75 -14.32 6.15
C THR A 936 -51.18 -15.16 7.35
N ALA A 937 -51.99 -16.21 7.12
CA ALA A 937 -52.40 -17.14 8.17
C ALA A 937 -51.21 -17.89 8.79
N LEU A 938 -50.27 -18.35 7.96
CA LEU A 938 -49.05 -19.04 8.40
C LEU A 938 -48.14 -18.12 9.22
N TYR A 939 -47.94 -16.88 8.79
CA TYR A 939 -47.19 -15.89 9.56
C TYR A 939 -47.83 -15.64 10.93
N MET A 940 -49.15 -15.45 10.97
CA MET A 940 -49.87 -15.23 12.23
C MET A 940 -49.84 -16.45 13.16
N TYR A 941 -49.83 -17.66 12.58
CA TYR A 941 -49.69 -18.91 13.33
C TYR A 941 -48.27 -19.06 13.89
N ASP A 942 -47.24 -18.73 13.11
CA ASP A 942 -45.84 -18.75 13.58
C ASP A 942 -45.62 -17.75 14.73
N LEU A 943 -46.17 -16.54 14.61
CA LEU A 943 -46.14 -15.54 15.67
C LEU A 943 -46.79 -16.07 16.97
N LEU A 944 -47.96 -16.74 16.84
CA LEU A 944 -48.63 -17.40 17.96
C LEU A 944 -47.73 -18.47 18.62
N LEU A 945 -47.10 -19.33 17.81
CA LEU A 945 -46.22 -20.39 18.33
C LEU A 945 -45.03 -19.79 19.10
N GLN A 946 -44.37 -18.76 18.57
CA GLN A 946 -43.28 -18.08 19.25
C GLN A 946 -43.72 -17.56 20.63
N GLN A 947 -44.91 -17.00 20.74
CA GLN A 947 -45.45 -16.49 22.01
C GLN A 947 -45.77 -17.60 23.00
N THR A 948 -46.32 -18.75 22.56
CA THR A 948 -46.60 -19.89 23.44
C THR A 948 -45.34 -20.52 24.04
N HIS A 949 -44.22 -20.54 23.30
CA HIS A 949 -42.93 -21.04 23.81
C HIS A 949 -42.32 -20.12 24.89
N PHE A 950 -42.46 -18.80 24.77
CA PHE A 950 -42.02 -17.83 25.79
C PHE A 950 -42.82 -17.92 27.11
N SER A 951 -44.09 -18.32 27.05
CA SER A 951 -44.93 -18.54 28.24
C SER A 951 -44.61 -19.87 28.96
N GLN A 952 -44.09 -20.88 28.27
CA GLN A 952 -43.71 -22.17 28.90
C GLN A 952 -42.33 -22.13 29.59
N GLN A 953 -41.38 -21.34 29.10
CA GLN A 953 -40.05 -21.20 29.72
C GLN A 953 -40.03 -20.31 30.99
N ASN A 954 -41.09 -19.55 31.26
CA ASN A 954 -41.20 -18.65 32.42
C ASN A 954 -42.11 -19.16 33.55
N LYS A 955 -42.40 -20.48 33.62
CA LYS A 955 -43.02 -21.07 34.81
C LYS A 955 -41.98 -21.08 35.96
N PRO A 956 -42.30 -20.58 37.17
CA PRO A 956 -41.37 -20.66 38.28
C PRO A 956 -41.09 -22.14 38.59
N MET A 957 -39.83 -22.56 38.43
CA MET A 957 -39.36 -23.78 39.07
C MET A 957 -39.51 -23.60 40.57
N GLN A 958 -40.26 -24.49 41.22
CA GLN A 958 -40.30 -24.53 42.67
C GLN A 958 -38.88 -24.67 43.22
N SER A 959 -38.60 -23.78 44.16
CA SER A 959 -37.36 -23.61 44.88
C SER A 959 -36.78 -24.92 45.44
N ASN A 960 -35.49 -25.14 45.20
CA ASN A 960 -34.61 -25.64 46.25
C ASN A 960 -33.37 -24.74 46.33
N THR A 961 -33.39 -23.97 47.42
CA THR A 961 -32.32 -23.28 48.14
C THR A 961 -30.88 -23.66 47.79
N SER A 962 -30.02 -22.67 47.55
CA SER A 962 -29.10 -22.09 48.57
C SER A 962 -27.94 -21.33 47.91
N GLY A 963 -27.58 -20.18 48.49
CA GLY A 963 -26.21 -19.63 48.39
C GLY A 963 -26.01 -18.33 47.62
N ALA A 964 -26.33 -17.21 48.28
CA ALA A 964 -25.63 -15.91 48.24
C ALA A 964 -24.10 -15.98 47.94
N ASN A 965 -23.38 -15.00 47.40
CA ASN A 965 -23.57 -13.55 47.24
C ASN A 965 -22.53 -12.97 46.24
N GLU A 966 -22.98 -11.98 45.44
CA GLU A 966 -22.37 -10.67 45.10
C GLU A 966 -20.88 -10.56 44.68
N SER A 967 -20.51 -9.86 43.61
CA SER A 967 -20.77 -8.40 43.44
C SER A 967 -20.33 -7.81 42.06
N LYS A 968 -21.17 -6.88 41.55
CA LYS A 968 -20.94 -5.55 40.90
C LYS A 968 -19.90 -5.41 39.76
N ALA A 969 -20.08 -4.66 38.68
CA ALA A 969 -21.10 -3.79 38.05
C ALA A 969 -20.57 -3.52 36.60
N ILE A 970 -21.35 -3.13 35.57
CA ILE A 970 -21.72 -1.74 35.21
C ILE A 970 -22.61 -1.79 33.94
N SER A 971 -23.52 -0.81 33.89
CA SER A 971 -24.63 -0.51 32.99
C SER A 971 -24.47 -0.65 31.47
N ALA A 972 -25.50 -1.24 30.86
CA ALA A 972 -26.05 -0.80 29.58
C ALA A 972 -27.57 -0.63 29.74
N ASN A 973 -28.05 0.61 29.58
CA ASN A 973 -29.47 0.93 29.50
C ASN A 973 -30.04 0.32 28.22
N ALA A 974 -30.72 -0.82 28.34
CA ALA A 974 -31.65 -1.32 27.33
C ALA A 974 -33.04 -0.74 27.66
N PRO A 975 -33.72 -0.03 26.74
CA PRO A 975 -35.11 0.32 26.94
C PRO A 975 -35.98 -0.92 26.73
N ASP A 976 -36.62 -1.35 27.82
CA ASP A 976 -37.93 -1.99 27.86
C ASP A 976 -38.20 -3.26 27.04
N ALA A 977 -37.46 -4.33 27.34
CA ALA A 977 -37.95 -5.70 27.10
C ALA A 977 -39.28 -5.99 27.83
N ALA A 978 -39.65 -5.21 28.86
CA ALA A 978 -40.91 -5.34 29.59
C ALA A 978 -42.12 -4.77 28.83
N ILE A 979 -41.94 -3.72 28.04
CA ILE A 979 -43.00 -3.17 27.17
C ILE A 979 -43.23 -4.10 25.99
N TRP A 980 -42.15 -4.62 25.38
CA TRP A 980 -42.26 -5.63 24.33
C TRP A 980 -42.90 -6.91 24.83
N LYS A 981 -42.62 -7.37 26.05
CA LYS A 981 -43.29 -8.56 26.62
C LYS A 981 -44.80 -8.34 26.77
N VAL A 982 -45.23 -7.15 27.23
CA VAL A 982 -46.66 -6.79 27.38
C VAL A 982 -47.34 -6.52 26.03
N ILE A 983 -46.63 -5.97 25.04
CA ILE A 983 -47.11 -5.70 23.67
C ILE A 983 -47.15 -7.00 22.84
N LEU A 984 -46.17 -7.89 22.99
CA LEU A 984 -46.11 -9.21 22.34
C LEU A 984 -47.10 -10.19 22.95
N GLU A 985 -47.30 -10.20 24.27
CA GLU A 985 -48.34 -11.02 24.92
C GLU A 985 -49.76 -10.58 24.50
N ARG A 986 -49.96 -9.28 24.20
CA ARG A 986 -51.22 -8.73 23.68
C ARG A 986 -51.41 -8.95 22.18
N ALA A 987 -50.37 -8.85 21.37
CA ALA A 987 -50.41 -9.15 19.93
C ALA A 987 -50.74 -10.64 19.67
N ALA A 988 -50.20 -11.55 20.50
CA ALA A 988 -50.45 -12.99 20.48
C ALA A 988 -51.92 -13.37 20.64
N THR A 989 -52.51 -12.72 21.62
CA THR A 989 -53.87 -12.99 22.07
C THR A 989 -54.87 -12.26 21.18
N SER A 990 -54.52 -11.12 20.56
CA SER A 990 -55.44 -10.28 19.78
C SER A 990 -55.97 -10.89 18.47
N LEU A 991 -55.20 -11.74 17.80
CA LEU A 991 -55.61 -12.39 16.55
C LEU A 991 -56.55 -13.58 16.79
N TRP A 992 -56.28 -14.35 17.84
CA TRP A 992 -57.01 -15.57 18.17
C TRP A 992 -58.18 -15.34 19.15
N GLN A 993 -58.10 -14.36 20.05
CA GLN A 993 -59.25 -13.92 20.87
C GLN A 993 -60.37 -13.29 20.04
N ASN A 994 -60.05 -12.66 18.90
CA ASN A 994 -61.05 -12.04 18.02
C ASN A 994 -61.94 -13.05 17.26
N LEU A 995 -61.71 -14.37 17.41
CA LEU A 995 -62.62 -15.41 16.94
C LEU A 995 -63.83 -15.62 17.89
N THR A 996 -63.87 -15.02 19.09
CA THR A 996 -64.90 -15.27 20.12
C THR A 996 -65.81 -14.08 20.48
N GLY A 997 -65.68 -12.93 19.81
CA GLY A 997 -66.73 -11.90 19.82
C GLY A 997 -66.66 -10.78 20.86
N ILE A 998 -65.49 -10.35 21.33
CA ILE A 998 -65.29 -9.03 21.99
C ILE A 998 -64.06 -8.34 21.39
N SER A 999 -64.22 -7.10 20.93
CA SER A 999 -63.43 -6.45 19.87
C SER A 999 -62.12 -5.77 20.31
N TRP A 1000 -61.11 -5.81 19.44
CA TRP A 1000 -60.11 -4.72 19.28
C TRP A 1000 -60.50 -3.78 18.13
N GLU A 1001 -61.81 -3.56 17.93
CA GLU A 1001 -62.25 -2.42 17.13
C GLU A 1001 -61.73 -1.15 17.81
N ILE A 1002 -61.32 -0.16 17.02
CA ILE A 1002 -61.36 1.20 17.55
C ILE A 1002 -62.83 1.39 17.94
N THR A 1003 -63.11 1.50 19.23
CA THR A 1003 -64.49 1.70 19.66
C THR A 1003 -65.00 2.97 18.99
N ALA A 1004 -66.31 3.06 18.74
CA ALA A 1004 -66.87 4.31 18.22
C ALA A 1004 -66.45 5.53 19.06
N GLU A 1005 -66.18 5.33 20.36
CA GLU A 1005 -65.64 6.30 21.31
C GLU A 1005 -64.17 6.64 21.06
N GLN A 1006 -63.31 5.66 20.77
CA GLN A 1006 -61.92 5.91 20.39
C GLN A 1006 -61.83 6.65 19.04
N LEU A 1007 -62.67 6.31 18.05
CA LEU A 1007 -62.79 7.04 16.78
C LEU A 1007 -63.30 8.47 17.01
N GLN A 1008 -64.27 8.68 17.90
CA GLN A 1008 -64.72 10.01 18.29
C GLN A 1008 -63.64 10.80 19.01
N SER A 1009 -62.83 10.18 19.88
CA SER A 1009 -61.73 10.85 20.58
C SER A 1009 -60.60 11.29 19.64
N ILE A 1010 -60.36 10.51 18.59
CA ILE A 1010 -59.41 10.82 17.52
C ILE A 1010 -59.93 11.97 16.67
N ALA A 1011 -61.21 11.92 16.26
CA ALA A 1011 -61.87 12.99 15.52
C ALA A 1011 -61.91 14.31 16.31
N GLN A 1012 -62.21 14.28 17.61
CA GLN A 1012 -62.26 15.46 18.48
C GLN A 1012 -60.90 16.12 18.71
N LYS A 1013 -59.80 15.35 18.79
CA LYS A 1013 -58.44 15.90 18.93
C LYS A 1013 -57.97 16.67 17.70
N MET A 1014 -58.51 16.35 16.52
CA MET A 1014 -58.10 16.96 15.25
C MET A 1014 -58.89 18.24 14.90
N ASP A 1015 -60.12 18.40 15.39
CA ASP A 1015 -60.98 19.57 15.07
C ASP A 1015 -60.66 20.84 15.88
N ASN A 1016 -59.91 20.76 16.99
CA ASN A 1016 -59.59 21.96 17.80
C ASN A 1016 -58.26 21.86 18.58
N PRO A 1017 -57.11 22.31 18.02
CA PRO A 1017 -55.79 22.15 18.65
C PRO A 1017 -55.53 23.02 19.89
N ASN A 1018 -56.43 23.95 20.24
CA ASN A 1018 -56.20 24.96 21.29
C ASN A 1018 -56.96 24.74 22.62
N GLU A 1019 -57.74 23.66 22.79
CA GLU A 1019 -58.44 23.35 24.05
C GLU A 1019 -57.86 22.15 24.83
N ALA A 1020 -56.59 21.81 24.61
CA ALA A 1020 -55.94 20.68 25.29
C ALA A 1020 -55.67 20.89 26.80
N SER A 1021 -56.03 22.03 27.40
CA SER A 1021 -55.64 22.38 28.79
C SER A 1021 -56.72 22.21 29.86
N SER A 1022 -57.92 21.72 29.56
CA SER A 1022 -58.97 21.60 30.60
C SER A 1022 -59.85 20.35 30.50
N PHE A 1023 -59.25 19.16 30.44
CA PHE A 1023 -59.94 17.91 30.80
C PHE A 1023 -59.00 16.96 31.55
N ASN A 1024 -58.65 17.32 32.80
CA ASN A 1024 -58.07 16.37 33.76
C ASN A 1024 -59.20 15.50 34.34
N GLY A 1025 -59.49 14.39 33.68
CA GLY A 1025 -60.56 13.49 34.10
C GLY A 1025 -60.55 12.13 33.41
N PHE A 1026 -59.40 11.45 33.33
CA PHE A 1026 -59.35 10.02 33.04
C PHE A 1026 -59.12 9.25 34.35
N SER A 1027 -60.14 9.23 35.22
CA SER A 1027 -60.19 8.21 36.27
C SER A 1027 -60.55 6.88 35.63
N THR A 1028 -59.72 5.87 35.87
CA THR A 1028 -60.01 4.44 35.79
C THR A 1028 -61.49 4.10 35.58
N ILE A 1029 -61.90 3.78 34.35
CA ILE A 1029 -63.14 3.03 34.14
C ILE A 1029 -62.87 1.63 34.70
N SER A 1030 -63.45 1.36 35.87
CA SER A 1030 -63.50 0.02 36.44
C SER A 1030 -64.28 -0.88 35.50
N SER A 1031 -63.60 -1.86 34.90
CA SER A 1031 -64.25 -2.99 34.25
C SER A 1031 -64.87 -3.90 35.31
N SER A 1032 -66.04 -3.52 35.83
CA SER A 1032 -66.95 -4.47 36.49
C SER A 1032 -67.73 -5.22 35.39
N ALA A 1033 -67.03 -6.06 34.64
CA ALA A 1033 -67.64 -7.14 33.87
C ALA A 1033 -66.99 -8.42 34.38
N SER A 1034 -67.81 -9.30 34.96
CA SER A 1034 -67.39 -10.62 35.44
C SER A 1034 -66.59 -11.37 34.38
N PRO A 1035 -65.57 -12.17 34.75
CA PRO A 1035 -64.84 -12.99 33.81
C PRO A 1035 -65.79 -14.08 33.30
N VAL A 1036 -66.29 -13.90 32.08
CA VAL A 1036 -66.80 -15.03 31.31
C VAL A 1036 -65.56 -15.82 30.89
N GLU A 1037 -65.42 -17.04 31.39
CA GLU A 1037 -64.47 -18.03 30.85
C GLU A 1037 -64.82 -18.31 29.39
N ASN A 1038 -64.29 -17.49 28.47
CA ASN A 1038 -64.35 -17.78 27.05
C ASN A 1038 -63.18 -18.71 26.70
N ASN A 1039 -63.50 -19.98 26.40
CA ASN A 1039 -62.58 -20.93 25.79
C ASN A 1039 -61.84 -20.28 24.61
N ILE A 1040 -60.54 -20.08 24.74
CA ILE A 1040 -59.68 -19.59 23.65
C ILE A 1040 -59.51 -20.74 22.65
N ILE A 1041 -60.10 -20.61 21.46
CA ILE A 1041 -59.90 -21.57 20.36
C ILE A 1041 -58.68 -21.10 19.56
N SER A 1042 -57.53 -21.68 19.85
CA SER A 1042 -56.32 -21.57 19.04
C SER A 1042 -56.25 -22.72 18.04
N PRO A 1043 -55.70 -22.53 16.83
CA PRO A 1043 -55.53 -23.60 15.86
C PRO A 1043 -54.52 -24.61 16.40
N ASN A 1044 -54.79 -25.90 16.21
CA ASN A 1044 -53.91 -26.97 16.66
C ASN A 1044 -52.74 -27.21 15.68
N ASN A 1045 -52.86 -26.75 14.43
CA ASN A 1045 -51.85 -26.87 13.39
C ASN A 1045 -52.00 -25.77 12.32
N ALA A 1046 -51.01 -25.70 11.42
CA ALA A 1046 -50.95 -24.70 10.34
C ALA A 1046 -52.15 -24.77 9.36
N GLU A 1047 -52.65 -25.97 9.06
CA GLU A 1047 -53.79 -26.16 8.13
C GLU A 1047 -55.09 -25.62 8.75
N GLU A 1048 -55.31 -25.89 10.03
CA GLU A 1048 -56.44 -25.32 10.79
C GLU A 1048 -56.33 -23.79 10.86
N ALA A 1049 -55.12 -23.24 11.04
CA ALA A 1049 -54.91 -21.79 11.04
C ALA A 1049 -55.28 -21.15 9.69
N ILE A 1050 -54.92 -21.77 8.57
CA ILE A 1050 -55.30 -21.33 7.22
C ILE A 1050 -56.83 -21.31 7.08
N GLN A 1051 -57.51 -22.40 7.43
CA GLN A 1051 -58.97 -22.52 7.29
C GLN A 1051 -59.70 -21.50 8.17
N MET A 1052 -59.23 -21.28 9.40
CA MET A 1052 -59.78 -20.29 10.31
C MET A 1052 -59.62 -18.87 9.75
N PHE A 1053 -58.43 -18.51 9.26
CA PHE A 1053 -58.17 -17.19 8.68
C PHE A 1053 -59.01 -16.96 7.41
N GLN A 1054 -59.11 -17.95 6.53
CA GLN A 1054 -59.95 -17.88 5.33
C GLN A 1054 -61.44 -17.69 5.68
N LYS A 1055 -61.95 -18.38 6.70
CA LYS A 1055 -63.34 -18.20 7.15
C LYS A 1055 -63.59 -16.81 7.74
N VAL A 1056 -62.69 -16.34 8.60
CA VAL A 1056 -62.80 -15.03 9.26
C VAL A 1056 -62.69 -13.90 8.25
N SER A 1057 -61.72 -13.97 7.33
CA SER A 1057 -61.51 -12.94 6.31
C SER A 1057 -62.73 -12.76 5.39
N ARG A 1058 -63.55 -13.80 5.16
CA ARG A 1058 -64.77 -13.74 4.34
C ARG A 1058 -66.01 -13.18 5.06
N THR A 1059 -66.03 -13.21 6.39
CA THR A 1059 -67.25 -12.95 7.17
C THR A 1059 -67.14 -11.77 8.13
N ARG A 1060 -65.92 -11.43 8.56
CA ARG A 1060 -65.69 -10.38 9.55
C ARG A 1060 -65.82 -8.99 8.92
N LYS A 1061 -66.82 -8.23 9.38
CA LYS A 1061 -66.90 -6.79 9.15
C LYS A 1061 -65.94 -6.07 10.07
N VAL A 1062 -65.01 -5.31 9.51
CA VAL A 1062 -64.04 -4.51 10.25
C VAL A 1062 -64.48 -3.05 10.16
N ASN A 1063 -64.72 -2.40 11.31
CA ASN A 1063 -65.00 -0.96 11.33
C ASN A 1063 -63.75 -0.20 10.87
N VAL A 1064 -63.89 0.61 9.82
CA VAL A 1064 -62.80 1.42 9.27
C VAL A 1064 -62.99 2.90 9.59
N GLY A 1065 -64.06 3.35 10.23
CA GLY A 1065 -64.25 4.76 10.60
C GLY A 1065 -65.50 5.39 9.98
N THR A 1066 -65.39 6.64 9.53
CA THR A 1066 -66.50 7.46 9.03
C THR A 1066 -66.30 7.83 7.56
N PHE A 1067 -67.15 8.70 7.00
CA PHE A 1067 -66.97 9.21 5.64
C PHE A 1067 -65.75 10.13 5.49
N THR A 1068 -65.28 10.77 6.56
CA THR A 1068 -64.16 11.74 6.51
C THR A 1068 -62.85 11.19 7.05
N GLN A 1069 -62.87 9.98 7.63
CA GLN A 1069 -61.66 9.34 8.14
C GLN A 1069 -61.80 7.82 8.08
N LEU A 1070 -60.89 7.18 7.35
CA LEU A 1070 -60.73 5.74 7.31
C LEU A 1070 -59.43 5.32 7.98
N LEU A 1071 -59.46 4.20 8.70
CA LEU A 1071 -58.29 3.54 9.24
C LEU A 1071 -58.31 2.06 8.88
N LEU A 1072 -57.41 1.66 7.98
CA LEU A 1072 -57.21 0.26 7.60
C LEU A 1072 -56.25 -0.37 8.62
N THR A 1073 -56.77 -1.27 9.44
CA THR A 1073 -56.01 -1.94 10.52
C THR A 1073 -55.58 -3.34 10.11
N GLN A 1074 -54.78 -4.00 10.96
CA GLN A 1074 -54.19 -5.32 10.70
C GLN A 1074 -55.14 -6.40 10.11
N PRO A 1075 -56.43 -6.50 10.49
CA PRO A 1075 -57.37 -7.45 9.87
C PRO A 1075 -57.65 -7.23 8.38
N LEU A 1076 -57.31 -6.07 7.83
CA LEU A 1076 -57.46 -5.69 6.43
C LEU A 1076 -56.13 -5.71 5.66
N ARG A 1077 -55.12 -6.41 6.20
CA ARG A 1077 -53.76 -6.50 5.64
C ARG A 1077 -53.41 -7.95 5.31
N THR A 1078 -52.79 -8.15 4.14
CA THR A 1078 -52.10 -9.40 3.80
C THR A 1078 -50.59 -9.18 3.69
N LEU A 1079 -49.82 -10.25 3.82
CA LEU A 1079 -48.35 -10.24 3.70
C LEU A 1079 -47.95 -10.91 2.39
N ILE A 1080 -47.16 -10.21 1.58
CA ILE A 1080 -46.87 -10.57 0.18
C ILE A 1080 -45.37 -10.46 -0.16
N GLY A 1081 -44.51 -10.41 0.86
CA GLY A 1081 -43.07 -10.35 0.67
C GLY A 1081 -42.49 -11.63 0.05
N PRO A 1082 -41.21 -11.60 -0.38
CA PRO A 1082 -40.57 -12.73 -1.04
C PRO A 1082 -40.48 -13.95 -0.13
N GLN A 1083 -40.77 -15.12 -0.69
CA GLN A 1083 -40.68 -16.43 -0.02
C GLN A 1083 -39.67 -17.37 -0.69
N THR A 1084 -39.25 -17.05 -1.91
CA THR A 1084 -38.34 -17.85 -2.74
C THR A 1084 -37.11 -17.01 -3.10
N ASN A 1085 -36.03 -17.68 -3.49
CA ASN A 1085 -34.73 -17.05 -3.76
C ASN A 1085 -34.16 -16.24 -2.58
N LEU A 1086 -34.50 -16.66 -1.35
CA LEU A 1086 -33.97 -16.08 -0.12
C LEU A 1086 -32.61 -16.74 0.21
N PRO A 1087 -31.65 -15.96 0.74
CA PRO A 1087 -30.34 -16.50 1.09
C PRO A 1087 -30.42 -17.43 2.30
N GLU A 1088 -29.46 -18.35 2.42
CA GLU A 1088 -29.38 -19.27 3.55
C GLU A 1088 -29.25 -18.49 4.88
N GLY A 1089 -30.02 -18.86 5.90
CA GLY A 1089 -30.06 -18.19 7.20
C GLY A 1089 -30.96 -16.95 7.28
N ASN A 1090 -31.62 -16.56 6.19
CA ASN A 1090 -32.59 -15.47 6.19
C ASN A 1090 -33.88 -15.83 6.95
N ASP A 1091 -34.44 -14.84 7.66
CA ASP A 1091 -35.75 -14.97 8.30
C ASP A 1091 -36.86 -14.86 7.23
N THR A 1092 -37.37 -16.02 6.84
CA THR A 1092 -38.44 -16.17 5.84
C THR A 1092 -39.74 -15.48 6.27
N MET A 1093 -40.05 -15.44 7.58
CA MET A 1093 -41.26 -14.79 8.09
C MET A 1093 -41.09 -13.27 8.08
N ARG A 1094 -39.92 -12.75 8.46
CA ARG A 1094 -39.60 -11.33 8.30
C ARG A 1094 -39.60 -10.89 6.84
N SER A 1095 -39.15 -11.76 5.94
CA SER A 1095 -39.14 -11.50 4.49
C SER A 1095 -40.53 -11.47 3.90
N LEU A 1096 -41.38 -12.44 4.26
CA LEU A 1096 -42.80 -12.44 3.91
C LEU A 1096 -43.50 -11.20 4.46
N ALA A 1097 -43.21 -10.84 5.71
CA ALA A 1097 -43.79 -9.68 6.37
C ALA A 1097 -43.23 -8.35 5.86
N ALA A 1098 -42.21 -8.32 5.00
CA ALA A 1098 -41.55 -7.09 4.57
C ALA A 1098 -42.36 -6.26 3.57
N VAL A 1099 -43.32 -6.88 2.88
CA VAL A 1099 -44.23 -6.21 1.95
C VAL A 1099 -45.66 -6.56 2.35
N GLN A 1100 -46.48 -5.55 2.51
CA GLN A 1100 -47.86 -5.70 2.95
C GLN A 1100 -48.81 -5.08 1.95
N LYS A 1101 -50.00 -5.66 1.82
CA LYS A 1101 -51.08 -5.14 0.98
C LYS A 1101 -52.29 -4.85 1.84
N TRP A 1102 -52.89 -3.68 1.66
CA TRP A 1102 -53.95 -3.13 2.50
C TRP A 1102 -55.22 -2.94 1.69
N TYR A 1103 -56.34 -3.46 2.19
CA TYR A 1103 -57.61 -3.49 1.48
C TYR A 1103 -58.63 -2.53 2.08
N GLY A 1104 -59.22 -1.68 1.24
CA GLY A 1104 -60.21 -0.68 1.68
C GLY A 1104 -61.46 -0.64 0.81
N GLU A 1105 -62.52 -0.07 1.36
CA GLU A 1105 -63.79 0.20 0.67
C GLU A 1105 -64.26 1.61 0.98
N TYR A 1106 -64.81 2.30 -0.01
CA TYR A 1106 -65.41 3.61 0.22
C TYR A 1106 -66.67 3.84 -0.60
N SER A 1107 -67.62 4.57 -0.03
CA SER A 1107 -68.81 5.07 -0.73
C SER A 1107 -69.33 6.32 -0.05
N LEU A 1108 -70.04 7.15 -0.80
CA LEU A 1108 -70.95 8.15 -0.24
C LEU A 1108 -72.33 7.53 0.07
N PRO A 1109 -73.18 8.18 0.88
CA PRO A 1109 -74.60 7.81 1.03
C PRO A 1109 -75.32 7.75 -0.33
N ALA A 1110 -76.44 7.03 -0.43
CA ALA A 1110 -77.17 6.88 -1.69
C ALA A 1110 -77.73 8.20 -2.22
N ASP A 1111 -78.34 8.99 -1.35
CA ASP A 1111 -78.86 10.33 -1.68
C ASP A 1111 -78.03 11.36 -0.92
N VAL A 1112 -77.29 12.19 -1.65
CA VAL A 1112 -76.45 13.25 -1.10
C VAL A 1112 -76.87 14.58 -1.68
N LEU A 1113 -77.02 15.57 -0.82
CA LEU A 1113 -77.25 16.96 -1.16
C LEU A 1113 -75.92 17.72 -1.05
N VAL A 1114 -75.57 18.44 -2.10
CA VAL A 1114 -74.25 19.10 -2.24
C VAL A 1114 -74.44 20.60 -2.14
N VAL A 1115 -73.68 21.28 -1.29
CA VAL A 1115 -73.65 22.76 -1.23
C VAL A 1115 -72.21 23.27 -1.20
N LYS A 1116 -72.00 24.52 -1.63
CA LYS A 1116 -70.68 25.16 -1.49
C LYS A 1116 -70.26 25.14 -0.02
N GLN A 1117 -69.00 24.80 0.25
CA GLN A 1117 -68.51 24.69 1.63
C GLN A 1117 -68.77 25.98 2.43
N GLY A 1118 -69.25 25.83 3.67
CA GLY A 1118 -69.55 26.96 4.56
C GLY A 1118 -70.91 27.62 4.31
N THR A 1119 -71.75 27.07 3.42
CA THR A 1119 -73.12 27.57 3.24
C THR A 1119 -73.96 27.32 4.49
N ALA A 1120 -74.45 28.38 5.13
CA ALA A 1120 -75.35 28.30 6.28
C ALA A 1120 -76.77 27.93 5.81
N LEU A 1121 -77.14 26.65 5.90
CA LEU A 1121 -78.44 26.15 5.45
C LEU A 1121 -79.61 26.75 6.24
N GLU A 1122 -79.37 27.21 7.47
CA GLU A 1122 -80.40 27.84 8.32
C GLU A 1122 -80.95 29.13 7.71
N GLN A 1123 -80.16 29.81 6.87
CA GLN A 1123 -80.58 31.03 6.16
C GLN A 1123 -81.57 30.76 5.03
N PHE A 1124 -81.67 29.49 4.59
CA PHE A 1124 -82.60 29.06 3.54
C PHE A 1124 -83.86 28.39 4.10
N THR A 1125 -83.85 28.00 5.38
CA THR A 1125 -85.04 27.59 6.14
C THR A 1125 -85.63 28.82 6.84
N GLY A 1126 -86.69 29.43 6.30
CA GLY A 1126 -87.41 30.49 7.02
C GLY A 1126 -87.80 30.01 8.44
N SER A 1127 -87.47 30.78 9.47
CA SER A 1127 -87.67 30.44 10.89
C SER A 1127 -89.05 29.86 11.19
N THR A 1128 -89.12 28.61 11.65
CA THR A 1128 -90.31 28.04 12.30
C THR A 1128 -89.95 27.53 13.69
N ASN A 1129 -90.01 28.44 14.68
CA ASN A 1129 -90.11 28.06 16.09
C ASN A 1129 -91.50 27.46 16.35
N THR A 1130 -91.64 26.12 16.29
CA THR A 1130 -92.79 25.43 16.87
C THR A 1130 -92.34 24.24 17.72
N ASN A 1131 -91.77 24.54 18.87
CA ASN A 1131 -91.78 23.66 20.03
C ASN A 1131 -92.39 24.42 21.21
N ARG A 1132 -93.73 24.59 21.19
CA ARG A 1132 -94.50 25.08 22.35
C ARG A 1132 -95.26 23.89 22.96
N LYS A 1133 -94.72 23.36 24.05
CA LYS A 1133 -95.42 22.39 24.91
C LYS A 1133 -96.65 23.03 25.55
N HIS A 1134 -97.74 22.28 25.56
CA HIS A 1134 -98.98 22.50 26.31
C HIS A 1134 -98.73 22.86 27.78
N THR A 1135 -99.33 23.96 28.26
CA THR A 1135 -99.95 24.10 29.60
C THR A 1135 -101.04 25.18 29.54
N THR A 1136 -102.03 25.07 30.41
CA THR A 1136 -103.41 25.58 30.33
C THR A 1136 -103.67 27.00 30.91
N ALA A 1137 -104.66 27.68 30.31
CA ALA A 1137 -105.58 28.74 30.82
C ALA A 1137 -105.06 30.15 31.21
N ASP A 1138 -105.48 31.22 30.51
CA ASP A 1138 -106.63 32.12 30.79
C ASP A 1138 -106.66 33.31 29.77
N PRO A 1139 -107.81 33.94 29.39
CA PRO A 1139 -107.98 34.77 28.20
C PRO A 1139 -108.11 36.29 28.48
N SER A 1140 -107.58 37.14 27.59
CA SER A 1140 -107.94 38.55 27.30
C SER A 1140 -106.84 39.18 26.41
N ILE A 1141 -106.99 40.18 25.54
CA ILE A 1141 -108.05 40.99 24.92
C ILE A 1141 -107.37 41.70 23.70
N ASP A 1142 -108.17 42.00 22.67
CA ASP A 1142 -108.07 43.01 21.59
C ASP A 1142 -107.01 43.01 20.46
N ASN A 1143 -107.53 42.69 19.25
CA ASN A 1143 -107.70 43.54 18.06
C ASN A 1143 -106.89 44.87 17.97
N ASN A 1144 -106.17 45.09 16.86
CA ASN A 1144 -106.52 46.05 15.79
C ASN A 1144 -105.35 46.28 14.76
N ILE A 1145 -105.73 46.61 13.52
CA ILE A 1145 -105.02 47.33 12.42
C ILE A 1145 -104.22 46.56 11.33
N GLN A 1146 -104.96 46.28 10.24
CA GLN A 1146 -104.77 46.54 8.79
C GLN A 1146 -103.39 46.82 8.11
N HIS A 1147 -103.24 46.14 6.95
CA HIS A 1147 -102.77 46.54 5.60
C HIS A 1147 -101.35 46.20 5.05
N ASN A 1148 -101.29 45.04 4.34
CA ASN A 1148 -100.73 44.74 2.98
C ASN A 1148 -99.19 44.76 2.72
N PRO A 1149 -98.63 44.03 1.71
CA PRO A 1149 -99.00 42.78 1.02
C PRO A 1149 -97.88 41.67 1.08
N ALA A 1150 -98.16 40.49 0.49
CA ALA A 1150 -97.18 39.46 0.07
C ALA A 1150 -96.47 38.60 1.14
N TYR A 1151 -97.04 37.44 1.45
CA TYR A 1151 -96.29 36.29 1.98
C TYR A 1151 -96.78 35.00 1.34
N SER A 1152 -96.01 34.47 0.37
CA SER A 1152 -96.09 33.06 0.01
C SER A 1152 -95.38 32.26 1.10
N SER A 1153 -96.12 31.30 1.65
CA SER A 1153 -95.70 30.30 2.63
C SER A 1153 -94.25 29.80 2.49
N ALA A 1154 -93.48 29.86 3.57
CA ALA A 1154 -92.17 29.25 3.69
C ALA A 1154 -92.26 27.71 3.52
N LYS A 1155 -91.75 27.20 2.40
CA LYS A 1155 -91.45 25.76 2.23
C LYS A 1155 -90.13 25.47 2.94
N GLY A 1156 -90.07 24.37 3.69
CA GLY A 1156 -88.80 23.83 4.19
C GLY A 1156 -87.87 23.46 3.02
N LEU A 1157 -86.57 23.33 3.31
CA LEU A 1157 -85.59 22.84 2.35
C LEU A 1157 -85.96 21.42 1.92
N ASP A 1158 -86.22 21.22 0.64
CA ASP A 1158 -86.34 19.90 0.00
C ASP A 1158 -85.24 19.70 -1.05
N GLU A 1159 -85.12 18.47 -1.58
CA GLU A 1159 -84.12 18.13 -2.59
C GLU A 1159 -84.20 18.98 -3.85
N HIS A 1160 -85.30 19.70 -4.11
CA HIS A 1160 -85.48 20.59 -5.26
C HIS A 1160 -84.96 22.01 -5.02
N SER A 1161 -84.59 22.36 -3.79
CA SER A 1161 -84.07 23.69 -3.42
C SER A 1161 -82.86 24.11 -4.27
N SER A 1162 -82.82 25.38 -4.68
CA SER A 1162 -81.79 25.94 -5.57
C SER A 1162 -80.40 26.07 -4.93
N VAL A 1163 -80.31 25.93 -3.61
CA VAL A 1163 -79.04 25.94 -2.86
C VAL A 1163 -78.20 24.68 -3.15
N PHE A 1164 -78.85 23.58 -3.57
CA PHE A 1164 -78.19 22.31 -3.84
C PHE A 1164 -77.64 22.23 -5.26
N LEU A 1165 -76.35 21.89 -5.38
CA LEU A 1165 -75.63 21.71 -6.64
C LEU A 1165 -75.96 20.34 -7.25
N LYS A 1166 -76.42 20.31 -8.50
CA LYS A 1166 -76.95 19.09 -9.14
C LYS A 1166 -76.34 18.77 -10.51
N ASP A 1167 -75.93 19.77 -11.29
CA ASP A 1167 -75.48 19.58 -12.68
C ASP A 1167 -73.95 19.46 -12.77
N GLY A 1168 -73.42 18.38 -12.21
CA GLY A 1168 -71.97 18.16 -12.13
C GLY A 1168 -71.59 16.92 -11.33
N TYR A 1169 -70.37 16.91 -10.83
CA TYR A 1169 -69.74 15.78 -10.17
C TYR A 1169 -69.23 16.13 -8.79
N ILE A 1170 -69.40 15.21 -7.84
CA ILE A 1170 -68.71 15.20 -6.55
C ILE A 1170 -67.39 14.46 -6.75
N VAL A 1171 -66.28 15.15 -6.57
CA VAL A 1171 -64.94 14.58 -6.64
C VAL A 1171 -64.51 14.16 -5.24
N VAL A 1172 -64.15 12.89 -5.07
CA VAL A 1172 -63.57 12.34 -3.85
C VAL A 1172 -62.06 12.40 -3.95
N ASN A 1173 -61.42 13.04 -2.97
CA ASN A 1173 -59.97 13.16 -2.87
C ASN A 1173 -59.45 12.46 -1.60
N PHE A 1174 -58.40 11.64 -1.71
CA PHE A 1174 -57.80 10.88 -0.61
C PHE A 1174 -56.40 11.39 -0.24
N ASN A 1175 -56.22 11.77 1.02
CA ASN A 1175 -54.91 11.90 1.66
C ASN A 1175 -54.55 10.58 2.37
N ILE A 1176 -53.39 9.98 2.09
CA ILE A 1176 -53.01 8.62 2.54
C ILE A 1176 -51.72 8.68 3.38
N GLU A 1177 -51.78 8.13 4.58
CA GLU A 1177 -50.68 8.13 5.56
C GLU A 1177 -50.49 6.75 6.17
N THR A 1178 -49.25 6.39 6.44
CA THR A 1178 -48.94 5.19 7.24
C THR A 1178 -48.79 5.54 8.71
N ILE A 1179 -49.31 4.70 9.58
CA ILE A 1179 -49.28 4.85 11.03
C ILE A 1179 -48.57 3.63 11.60
N GLN A 1180 -47.51 3.85 12.38
CA GLN A 1180 -46.82 2.80 13.13
C GLN A 1180 -47.17 2.91 14.60
N ASN A 1181 -47.33 1.77 15.28
CA ASN A 1181 -47.60 1.70 16.72
C ASN A 1181 -48.79 2.56 17.19
N ASN A 1182 -49.79 2.76 16.33
CA ASN A 1182 -50.96 3.62 16.58
C ASN A 1182 -50.63 5.10 16.93
N ASP A 1183 -49.46 5.62 16.51
CA ASP A 1183 -49.11 7.04 16.68
C ASP A 1183 -49.75 7.90 15.58
N LEU A 1184 -50.95 8.40 15.87
CA LEU A 1184 -51.73 9.24 14.95
C LEU A 1184 -51.22 10.68 14.86
N GLU A 1185 -50.41 11.14 15.82
CA GLU A 1185 -49.87 12.50 15.85
C GLU A 1185 -48.63 12.62 14.95
N LYS A 1186 -47.90 11.51 14.78
CA LYS A 1186 -46.69 11.45 13.95
C LYS A 1186 -46.77 10.31 12.93
N PRO A 1187 -47.49 10.52 11.81
CA PRO A 1187 -47.54 9.52 10.74
C PRO A 1187 -46.14 9.20 10.23
N HIS A 1188 -45.88 7.95 9.88
CA HIS A 1188 -44.56 7.48 9.46
C HIS A 1188 -44.22 7.93 8.04
N LEU A 1189 -45.07 7.58 7.06
CA LEU A 1189 -44.93 7.93 5.65
C LEU A 1189 -46.19 8.64 5.13
N GLN A 1190 -46.02 9.42 4.07
CA GLN A 1190 -47.09 10.18 3.43
C GLN A 1190 -47.00 10.08 1.89
N TYR A 1191 -48.15 9.86 1.24
CA TYR A 1191 -48.25 9.60 -0.20
C TYR A 1191 -48.27 10.90 -1.03
N ILE A 1192 -48.85 11.99 -0.53
CA ILE A 1192 -48.97 13.29 -1.24
C ILE A 1192 -48.03 14.34 -0.66
N ASN A 1193 -48.14 14.56 0.65
CA ASN A 1193 -47.58 15.72 1.36
C ASN A 1193 -46.23 15.44 2.06
N ALA A 1194 -45.46 14.41 1.65
CA ALA A 1194 -44.15 14.19 2.25
C ALA A 1194 -43.18 15.32 1.81
N PRO A 1195 -42.31 15.83 2.69
CA PRO A 1195 -41.49 17.01 2.40
C PRO A 1195 -40.53 16.86 1.21
N LEU A 1196 -40.09 15.62 0.92
CA LEU A 1196 -39.11 15.34 -0.13
C LEU A 1196 -39.71 14.63 -1.35
N MET A 1197 -40.97 14.19 -1.28
CA MET A 1197 -41.56 13.31 -2.30
C MET A 1197 -43.09 13.40 -2.37
N ASN A 1198 -43.61 13.31 -3.59
CA ASN A 1198 -45.04 13.09 -3.85
C ASN A 1198 -45.19 11.85 -4.74
N GLN A 1199 -45.75 10.78 -4.18
CA GLN A 1199 -45.88 9.48 -4.84
C GLN A 1199 -46.96 9.50 -5.92
N TRP A 1200 -48.01 10.33 -5.79
CA TRP A 1200 -49.02 10.52 -6.84
C TRP A 1200 -48.38 11.00 -8.14
N GLN A 1201 -47.52 12.01 -8.03
CA GLN A 1201 -46.82 12.58 -9.18
C GLN A 1201 -45.79 11.59 -9.74
N LEU A 1202 -45.06 10.86 -8.90
CA LEU A 1202 -44.08 9.87 -9.37
C LEU A 1202 -44.75 8.72 -10.16
N GLU A 1203 -45.92 8.26 -9.72
CA GLU A 1203 -46.73 7.24 -10.41
C GLU A 1203 -47.45 7.77 -11.66
N GLY A 1204 -47.28 9.07 -11.98
CA GLY A 1204 -47.72 9.66 -13.23
C GLY A 1204 -49.17 10.16 -13.21
N PHE A 1205 -49.68 10.61 -12.05
CA PHE A 1205 -51.00 11.23 -11.95
C PHE A 1205 -51.11 12.48 -12.84
N GLN A 1206 -52.22 12.60 -13.57
CA GLN A 1206 -52.46 13.73 -14.48
C GLN A 1206 -53.18 14.85 -13.73
N LYS A 1207 -52.67 16.09 -13.84
CA LYS A 1207 -53.30 17.28 -13.22
C LYS A 1207 -54.47 17.86 -14.02
N GLN A 1208 -54.68 17.35 -15.22
CA GLN A 1208 -55.69 17.84 -16.14
C GLN A 1208 -56.11 16.70 -17.04
N VAL A 1209 -57.41 16.60 -17.27
CA VAL A 1209 -57.99 15.60 -18.16
C VAL A 1209 -59.10 16.21 -19.00
N VAL A 1210 -59.20 15.75 -20.25
CA VAL A 1210 -60.30 16.12 -21.16
C VAL A 1210 -61.27 14.96 -21.23
N ASP A 1211 -62.56 15.23 -21.12
CA ASP A 1211 -63.60 14.22 -21.28
C ASP A 1211 -63.93 13.93 -22.75
N PRO A 1212 -64.74 12.90 -23.04
CA PRO A 1212 -65.15 12.59 -24.41
C PRO A 1212 -65.96 13.69 -25.13
N TRP A 1213 -66.42 14.74 -24.43
CA TRP A 1213 -67.14 15.88 -24.99
C TRP A 1213 -66.26 17.12 -25.18
N GLY A 1214 -64.97 17.04 -24.83
CA GLY A 1214 -64.04 18.16 -24.94
C GLY A 1214 -64.04 19.10 -23.73
N PHE A 1215 -64.74 18.77 -22.65
CA PHE A 1215 -64.69 19.53 -21.41
C PHE A 1215 -63.42 19.19 -20.64
N GLU A 1216 -62.77 20.23 -20.14
CA GLU A 1216 -61.50 20.14 -19.45
C GLU A 1216 -61.70 20.18 -17.94
N PHE A 1217 -61.16 19.19 -17.24
CA PHE A 1217 -61.25 19.07 -15.78
C PHE A 1217 -59.85 19.23 -15.18
N GLN A 1218 -59.72 20.17 -14.25
CA GLN A 1218 -58.50 20.32 -13.45
C GLN A 1218 -58.56 19.36 -12.26
N LEU A 1219 -57.46 18.67 -11.99
CA LEU A 1219 -57.37 17.62 -10.98
C LEU A 1219 -56.35 17.98 -9.90
N LYS A 1220 -56.58 17.45 -8.69
CA LYS A 1220 -55.66 17.53 -7.56
C LYS A 1220 -55.10 16.16 -7.25
N ASP A 1221 -53.84 16.11 -6.83
CA ASP A 1221 -53.24 14.89 -6.31
C ASP A 1221 -54.14 14.34 -5.19
N GLY A 1222 -54.46 13.04 -5.27
CA GLY A 1222 -55.44 12.41 -4.39
C GLY A 1222 -56.84 12.24 -4.99
N ASP A 1223 -57.20 12.87 -6.12
CA ASP A 1223 -58.52 12.67 -6.71
C ASP A 1223 -58.67 11.22 -7.21
N VAL A 1224 -59.60 10.48 -6.60
CA VAL A 1224 -59.77 9.03 -6.86
C VAL A 1224 -60.97 8.73 -7.75
N LEU A 1225 -62.09 9.43 -7.57
CA LEU A 1225 -63.36 9.08 -8.22
C LEU A 1225 -64.35 10.24 -8.27
N PHE A 1226 -65.12 10.29 -9.35
CA PHE A 1226 -66.18 11.28 -9.60
C PHE A 1226 -67.55 10.59 -9.48
N TYR A 1227 -68.35 11.05 -8.51
CA TYR A 1227 -69.75 10.66 -8.37
C TYR A 1227 -70.68 11.65 -9.08
N HIS A 1228 -71.75 11.17 -9.71
CA HIS A 1228 -72.83 12.04 -10.17
C HIS A 1228 -73.46 12.78 -8.97
N ALA A 1229 -73.57 14.11 -9.03
CA ALA A 1229 -74.16 14.90 -7.96
C ALA A 1229 -75.70 14.78 -7.86
N ASN A 1230 -76.36 14.31 -8.91
CA ASN A 1230 -77.82 14.18 -8.99
C ASN A 1230 -78.33 12.75 -9.21
N LYS A 1231 -77.46 11.74 -9.12
CA LYS A 1231 -77.87 10.33 -9.28
C LYS A 1231 -77.34 9.51 -8.12
N GLY A 1232 -78.23 8.76 -7.50
CA GLY A 1232 -77.94 7.83 -6.42
C GLY A 1232 -78.33 6.39 -6.76
N SER A 1233 -77.77 5.42 -6.06
CA SER A 1233 -78.08 4.01 -6.27
C SER A 1233 -79.55 3.66 -5.99
N ARG A 1234 -80.25 4.44 -5.15
CA ARG A 1234 -81.69 4.26 -4.88
C ARG A 1234 -82.57 4.36 -6.12
N SER A 1235 -82.22 5.20 -7.10
CA SER A 1235 -82.99 5.32 -8.33
C SER A 1235 -82.98 4.05 -9.19
N ASP A 1236 -81.98 3.18 -8.98
CA ASP A 1236 -81.81 1.96 -9.77
C ASP A 1236 -82.60 0.77 -9.22
N PHE A 1237 -83.16 0.90 -8.01
CA PHE A 1237 -83.95 -0.15 -7.34
C PHE A 1237 -85.41 0.25 -7.09
N GLN A 1238 -85.88 1.39 -7.61
CA GLN A 1238 -87.29 1.74 -7.51
C GLN A 1238 -88.13 0.79 -8.38
N SER A 1239 -88.96 -0.01 -7.71
CA SER A 1239 -90.02 -0.83 -8.32
C SER A 1239 -90.95 0.07 -9.12
N SER A 1240 -91.00 -0.12 -10.44
CA SER A 1240 -92.04 0.43 -11.29
C SER A 1240 -93.38 -0.20 -10.91
N VAL A 1241 -94.14 0.44 -10.01
CA VAL A 1241 -95.57 0.16 -9.90
C VAL A 1241 -96.25 1.03 -10.95
N THR A 1242 -96.85 0.40 -11.95
CA THR A 1242 -97.75 1.10 -12.88
C THR A 1242 -98.94 1.62 -12.10
N HIS A 1243 -99.21 2.92 -12.21
CA HIS A 1243 -100.51 3.49 -11.84
C HIS A 1243 -101.53 3.22 -12.94
#